data_AF-A0AAD0UPI3-F1
#
_entry.id   AF-A0AAD0UPI3-F1
#
_cell.length_a   1.000
_cell.length_b   1.000
_cell.length_c   1.000
_cell.angle_alpha   90.00
_cell.angle_beta   90.00
_cell.angle_gamma   90.00
#
_symmetry.space_group_name_H-M   'P 1'
#
loop_
_entity.id
_entity.type
_entity.pdbx_description
1 polymer ?
#
loop_
_entity_poly.entity_id
_entity_poly.type
_entity_poly.pdbx_seq_one_letter_code
_entity_poly.pdbx_strand_id
1 'polypeptide(L)'
;MIKQIKRQHAKIKKEIRLLYILSFCWAILFSNCLVGDGKKGFNFFFLPGSNISFPGEIPGSDAPIIPTTPVAPVGTLNYTTATTFYVSNNSGAIQYYDISWSSSLNGSYELRLGATNCTDGTVHTNSTVTSSTSTTNRINASALSVGSNGIKLCLKSPDGTTDWDNVTITGIRDDSAPSVGFSPGAGTFGSSIPNITLTCNDTGSSGCLAMAYRNDGTDPTIAADGTVGSGSTSYSSAFAVANNATTDVKVIAVDRAGNISAVSTSQYIVAVGNPTITVNSVSKSDLRGVDSSVIKWQSDIAGTYEFRLGGSNCNSGTNGTSLSITGSAAAATEITSTINGTNLSVGANTVRICLTTAGSNVGYNSKTLNRDDTAPNVTSATPSSNSLSLSVDQNNFVLVFNEDMDTNLTPLPEHHDGGVSGNPIIPWPTMTGTWTDARTYKISTNSKLPEWHTFYFLFNDTDFTDKAGNKVAGAFVVSNKIKLNYRTVVETKVTLISDTAQTTCYDASGNATACASSGQDSELSVMPYGLGLPTTNPGYPNDRITKDTVNNTIWKTCPPTYVWSGGTCVQDTVDPYNVALIARNTGSGVLDLTWGDSLEYCLQLNLANSGAGFAGVKTWRLPTLSEQMGILIYEGSLGYETVPGSSFPGFIRNDYQRYWTSTNAVSASTANGIVGTDLGNGANAWGSWQISVFGGGTHINSKGKATSWDWPNRYNALAMCIAD
;
A
#
# COMPACT_ATOMS: atom_id res chain seq x y z
N MET A 1 -25.29 -17.35 -26.48
CA MET A 1 -26.52 -17.52 -27.30
C MET A 1 -27.72 -17.23 -26.39
N ILE A 2 -28.58 -16.28 -26.76
CA ILE A 2 -29.96 -16.02 -26.23
C ILE A 2 -30.05 -16.02 -24.68
N LYS A 3 -30.09 -14.84 -24.02
CA LYS A 3 -31.29 -14.00 -24.00
C LYS A 3 -30.94 -12.51 -24.07
N GLN A 4 -31.58 -11.80 -24.99
CA GLN A 4 -31.43 -10.37 -25.21
C GLN A 4 -32.84 -9.75 -25.34
N ILE A 5 -32.94 -8.43 -25.17
CA ILE A 5 -34.09 -7.58 -25.54
C ILE A 5 -35.31 -7.63 -24.59
N LYS A 6 -35.41 -6.60 -23.74
CA LYS A 6 -36.57 -5.67 -23.76
C LYS A 6 -36.18 -4.27 -23.25
N ARG A 7 -35.94 -3.37 -24.22
CA ARG A 7 -36.10 -1.89 -24.25
C ARG A 7 -35.69 -1.09 -23.00
N GLN A 8 -34.64 -0.25 -23.03
CA GLN A 8 -34.43 1.01 -23.79
C GLN A 8 -35.37 2.18 -23.42
N HIS A 9 -34.74 3.38 -23.41
CA HIS A 9 -35.19 4.74 -23.04
C HIS A 9 -34.87 5.14 -21.57
N ALA A 10 -34.21 6.28 -21.30
CA ALA A 10 -33.68 7.32 -22.19
C ALA A 10 -32.42 8.02 -21.65
N LYS A 11 -31.58 8.53 -22.55
CA LYS A 11 -30.58 9.58 -22.29
C LYS A 11 -30.31 10.37 -23.58
N ILE A 12 -30.16 11.70 -23.44
CA ILE A 12 -29.58 12.67 -24.42
C ILE A 12 -30.46 13.17 -25.58
N LYS A 13 -30.80 14.47 -25.53
CA LYS A 13 -30.67 15.58 -26.53
C LYS A 13 -31.52 16.75 -25.99
N LYS A 14 -31.03 17.98 -25.77
CA LYS A 14 -30.27 18.96 -26.57
C LYS A 14 -31.09 19.64 -27.69
N GLU A 15 -31.56 20.84 -27.35
CA GLU A 15 -31.79 22.04 -28.18
C GLU A 15 -32.77 22.08 -29.38
N ILE A 16 -33.53 23.20 -29.39
CA ILE A 16 -33.97 24.02 -30.55
C ILE A 16 -35.30 23.65 -31.29
N ARG A 17 -36.09 24.72 -31.54
CA ARG A 17 -37.12 24.98 -32.59
C ARG A 17 -38.62 24.63 -32.40
N LEU A 18 -39.41 25.71 -32.23
CA LEU A 18 -40.33 26.29 -33.26
C LEU A 18 -41.86 25.98 -33.23
N LEU A 19 -42.68 27.05 -33.20
CA LEU A 19 -44.11 27.16 -33.63
C LEU A 19 -45.15 26.26 -32.89
N TYR A 20 -46.45 26.58 -32.66
CA TYR A 20 -47.38 27.73 -32.80
C TYR A 20 -48.71 27.29 -32.08
N ILE A 21 -49.57 28.12 -31.46
CA ILE A 21 -50.80 28.74 -32.04
C ILE A 21 -51.65 29.42 -30.92
N LEU A 22 -52.13 30.64 -31.21
CA LEU A 22 -53.28 31.44 -30.72
C LEU A 22 -53.77 31.34 -29.24
N SER A 23 -54.13 32.44 -28.57
CA SER A 23 -54.78 33.68 -29.06
C SER A 23 -54.53 34.87 -28.08
N PHE A 24 -54.89 36.15 -28.31
CA PHE A 24 -55.68 36.82 -29.36
C PHE A 24 -55.20 38.30 -29.60
N CYS A 25 -56.13 39.21 -29.89
CA CYS A 25 -56.01 40.64 -30.24
C CYS A 25 -56.32 41.59 -29.05
N TRP A 26 -56.09 42.91 -29.02
CA TRP A 26 -55.56 43.97 -29.94
C TRP A 26 -55.21 45.21 -29.04
N ALA A 27 -54.50 46.29 -29.42
CA ALA A 27 -54.15 46.95 -30.69
C ALA A 27 -52.71 47.57 -30.57
N ILE A 28 -51.83 47.66 -31.58
CA ILE A 28 -51.86 48.45 -32.85
C ILE A 28 -51.82 49.97 -32.58
N LEU A 29 -50.92 50.82 -33.13
CA LEU A 29 -49.73 50.74 -34.02
C LEU A 29 -48.77 51.92 -33.62
N PHE A 30 -47.58 52.21 -34.17
CA PHE A 30 -46.82 51.78 -35.36
C PHE A 30 -45.29 51.83 -35.07
N SER A 31 -44.43 52.08 -36.07
CA SER A 31 -42.96 52.31 -35.94
C SER A 31 -42.39 53.01 -37.19
N ASN A 32 -41.21 53.64 -37.08
CA ASN A 32 -40.20 53.85 -38.14
C ASN A 32 -38.85 54.20 -37.43
N CYS A 33 -37.84 53.33 -37.50
CA CYS A 33 -36.67 53.37 -38.41
C CYS A 33 -35.65 54.50 -38.10
N LEU A 34 -34.46 54.18 -37.54
CA LEU A 34 -33.16 53.89 -38.24
C LEU A 34 -32.58 55.14 -38.96
N VAL A 35 -31.29 55.55 -38.94
CA VAL A 35 -30.00 55.11 -38.35
C VAL A 35 -29.04 56.33 -38.37
N GLY A 36 -27.98 56.40 -37.53
CA GLY A 36 -26.84 57.29 -37.84
C GLY A 36 -25.84 57.56 -36.68
N ASP A 37 -24.60 57.10 -36.84
CA ASP A 37 -23.44 57.50 -36.02
C ASP A 37 -23.04 58.97 -36.26
N GLY A 38 -22.60 59.71 -35.22
CA GLY A 38 -22.35 61.15 -35.42
C GLY A 38 -21.71 62.03 -34.33
N LYS A 39 -20.84 61.52 -33.44
CA LYS A 39 -19.84 62.28 -32.62
C LYS A 39 -20.25 63.52 -31.78
N LYS A 40 -19.83 63.45 -30.49
CA LYS A 40 -19.43 64.53 -29.54
C LYS A 40 -20.52 65.40 -28.88
N GLY A 41 -20.36 65.59 -27.57
CA GLY A 41 -20.90 66.73 -26.81
C GLY A 41 -21.66 66.37 -25.53
N PHE A 42 -20.96 66.15 -24.43
CA PHE A 42 -21.57 66.07 -23.10
C PHE A 42 -21.67 67.48 -22.49
N ASN A 43 -22.82 67.82 -21.90
CA ASN A 43 -22.92 68.66 -20.69
C ASN A 43 -24.34 68.60 -20.12
N PHE A 44 -24.45 68.50 -18.80
CA PHE A 44 -25.71 68.50 -18.05
C PHE A 44 -25.92 69.85 -17.37
N PHE A 45 -27.16 70.32 -17.34
CA PHE A 45 -27.62 71.42 -16.49
C PHE A 45 -29.05 71.10 -16.03
N PHE A 46 -29.35 71.35 -14.75
CA PHE A 46 -30.72 71.42 -14.26
C PHE A 46 -30.84 72.51 -13.18
N LEU A 47 -31.86 73.34 -13.35
CA LEU A 47 -32.41 74.23 -12.32
C LEU A 47 -33.69 73.59 -11.77
N PRO A 48 -34.08 73.94 -10.53
CA PRO A 48 -35.48 74.14 -10.18
C PRO A 48 -35.75 75.63 -9.94
N GLY A 49 -36.99 76.06 -10.14
CA GLY A 49 -37.42 77.42 -9.80
C GLY A 49 -38.89 77.45 -9.40
N SER A 50 -39.33 78.58 -8.86
CA SER A 50 -40.77 78.93 -8.75
C SER A 50 -40.94 80.42 -8.46
N ASN A 51 -41.81 81.08 -9.25
CA ASN A 51 -42.16 82.51 -9.19
C ASN A 51 -43.52 82.76 -8.53
N ILE A 52 -43.73 84.01 -8.07
CA ILE A 52 -45.00 84.76 -7.82
C ILE A 52 -44.57 86.19 -7.40
N SER A 53 -45.15 87.33 -7.82
CA SER A 53 -46.34 87.65 -8.63
C SER A 53 -46.13 88.93 -9.50
N PHE A 54 -47.04 89.19 -10.43
CA PHE A 54 -47.35 90.50 -11.03
C PHE A 54 -48.18 91.39 -10.04
N PRO A 55 -48.42 92.71 -10.25
CA PRO A 55 -48.45 93.43 -11.56
C PRO A 55 -47.94 94.89 -11.65
N GLY A 56 -47.74 95.34 -12.89
CA GLY A 56 -48.24 96.65 -13.35
C GLY A 56 -47.28 97.84 -13.37
N GLU A 57 -47.01 98.36 -14.57
CA GLU A 57 -46.51 99.73 -14.79
C GLU A 57 -47.34 100.39 -15.90
N ILE A 58 -47.67 101.67 -15.73
CA ILE A 58 -48.25 102.57 -16.74
C ILE A 58 -47.35 103.82 -16.76
N PRO A 59 -46.99 104.39 -17.93
CA PRO A 59 -45.78 105.21 -18.04
C PRO A 59 -46.01 106.71 -17.80
N GLY A 60 -44.96 107.37 -17.33
CA GLY A 60 -44.65 108.76 -17.70
C GLY A 60 -44.64 109.81 -16.59
N SER A 61 -43.44 110.22 -16.17
CA SER A 61 -43.11 111.62 -15.83
C SER A 61 -41.60 111.82 -15.78
N ASP A 62 -41.09 112.87 -16.42
CA ASP A 62 -39.65 113.18 -16.49
C ASP A 62 -39.01 113.42 -15.11
N ALA A 63 -37.80 112.88 -14.92
CA ALA A 63 -36.86 113.29 -13.89
C ALA A 63 -35.42 113.19 -14.44
N PRO A 64 -34.51 114.13 -14.11
CA PRO A 64 -33.26 114.30 -14.85
C PRO A 64 -32.20 113.23 -14.54
N ILE A 65 -31.41 112.91 -15.56
CA ILE A 65 -30.29 111.96 -15.49
C ILE A 65 -29.23 112.45 -14.49
N ILE A 66 -29.02 111.68 -13.43
CA ILE A 66 -27.83 111.78 -12.56
C ILE A 66 -26.84 110.70 -13.04
N PRO A 67 -25.56 111.02 -13.27
CA PRO A 67 -24.58 110.01 -13.71
C PRO A 67 -24.30 109.02 -12.57
N THR A 68 -24.80 107.79 -12.70
CA THR A 68 -24.37 106.68 -11.85
C THR A 68 -22.90 106.39 -12.14
N THR A 69 -22.03 106.60 -11.14
CA THR A 69 -20.63 106.19 -11.18
C THR A 69 -20.50 104.71 -11.57
N PRO A 70 -19.54 104.31 -12.41
CA PRO A 70 -19.35 102.90 -12.74
C PRO A 70 -19.13 102.09 -11.47
N VAL A 71 -19.96 101.05 -11.25
CA VAL A 71 -19.69 100.06 -10.20
C VAL A 71 -18.40 99.35 -10.58
N ALA A 72 -17.37 99.47 -9.75
CA ALA A 72 -16.09 98.83 -9.99
C ALA A 72 -16.27 97.31 -10.09
N PRO A 73 -15.61 96.63 -11.04
CA PRO A 73 -15.78 95.19 -11.23
C PRO A 73 -15.26 94.45 -9.99
N VAL A 74 -16.10 93.57 -9.43
CA VAL A 74 -15.81 92.76 -8.24
C VAL A 74 -15.24 91.41 -8.69
N GLY A 75 -14.12 91.00 -8.10
CA GLY A 75 -13.50 89.71 -8.36
C GLY A 75 -14.23 88.56 -7.65
N THR A 76 -14.04 87.34 -8.15
CA THR A 76 -14.63 86.10 -7.59
C THR A 76 -13.56 85.03 -7.47
N LEU A 77 -13.64 84.21 -6.43
CA LEU A 77 -12.75 83.08 -6.18
C LEU A 77 -13.26 81.83 -6.89
N ASN A 78 -12.34 81.12 -7.55
CA ASN A 78 -12.55 79.77 -8.05
C ASN A 78 -11.61 78.81 -7.31
N TYR A 79 -12.14 78.08 -6.34
CA TYR A 79 -11.41 77.17 -5.45
C TYR A 79 -11.50 75.72 -5.95
N THR A 80 -10.37 75.02 -6.02
CA THR A 80 -10.27 73.73 -6.74
C THR A 80 -9.78 72.55 -5.89
N THR A 81 -9.48 72.75 -4.61
CA THR A 81 -9.10 71.71 -3.64
C THR A 81 -10.23 71.35 -2.67
N ALA A 82 -9.99 70.43 -1.73
CA ALA A 82 -10.98 70.10 -0.70
C ALA A 82 -11.08 71.23 0.35
N THR A 83 -12.30 71.60 0.73
CA THR A 83 -12.56 72.59 1.81
C THR A 83 -12.35 72.02 3.21
N THR A 84 -12.06 70.73 3.34
CA THR A 84 -11.65 70.10 4.60
C THR A 84 -10.41 69.26 4.34
N PHE A 85 -9.40 69.43 5.18
CA PHE A 85 -8.15 68.67 5.12
C PHE A 85 -7.67 68.27 6.50
N TYR A 86 -6.80 67.27 6.53
CA TYR A 86 -6.21 66.71 7.75
C TYR A 86 -4.69 66.81 7.64
N VAL A 87 -4.03 67.23 8.72
CA VAL A 87 -2.57 67.36 8.79
C VAL A 87 -2.05 66.96 10.17
N SER A 88 -0.81 66.50 10.23
CA SER A 88 -0.14 66.07 11.45
C SER A 88 1.23 66.72 11.57
N ASN A 89 1.62 67.11 12.78
CA ASN A 89 2.96 67.63 13.05
C ASN A 89 4.00 66.50 13.25
N ASN A 90 3.60 65.23 13.14
CA ASN A 90 4.50 64.07 13.22
C ASN A 90 5.29 63.86 11.93
N SER A 91 6.56 63.48 12.07
CA SER A 91 7.40 63.08 10.94
C SER A 91 6.85 61.79 10.30
N GLY A 92 6.77 61.76 8.96
CA GLY A 92 6.20 60.65 8.20
C GLY A 92 4.69 60.72 7.97
N ALA A 93 3.96 61.58 8.69
CA ALA A 93 2.55 61.89 8.46
C ALA A 93 2.37 63.07 7.49
N ILE A 94 1.12 63.48 7.21
CA ILE A 94 0.78 64.55 6.27
C ILE A 94 1.07 65.91 6.91
N GLN A 95 2.29 66.42 6.75
CA GLN A 95 2.77 67.62 7.44
C GLN A 95 2.22 68.95 6.91
N TYR A 96 1.61 68.96 5.73
CA TYR A 96 1.05 70.16 5.13
C TYR A 96 -0.05 69.83 4.12
N TYR A 97 -0.91 70.81 3.85
CA TYR A 97 -1.87 70.78 2.75
C TYR A 97 -1.69 72.01 1.86
N ASP A 98 -1.64 71.80 0.54
CA ASP A 98 -1.54 72.87 -0.45
C ASP A 98 -2.93 73.15 -1.02
N ILE A 99 -3.53 74.28 -0.66
CA ILE A 99 -4.80 74.71 -1.25
C ILE A 99 -4.56 75.31 -2.63
N SER A 100 -5.44 75.04 -3.60
CA SER A 100 -5.35 75.58 -4.97
C SER A 100 -6.61 76.35 -5.34
N TRP A 101 -6.42 77.51 -5.96
CA TRP A 101 -7.49 78.44 -6.32
C TRP A 101 -7.04 79.44 -7.40
N SER A 102 -7.97 80.24 -7.92
CA SER A 102 -7.70 81.34 -8.84
C SER A 102 -8.70 82.48 -8.64
N SER A 103 -8.34 83.70 -9.08
CA SER A 103 -9.23 84.88 -9.07
C SER A 103 -9.72 85.19 -10.47
N SER A 104 -10.96 85.65 -10.64
CA SER A 104 -11.45 86.13 -11.93
C SER A 104 -10.86 87.48 -12.36
N LEU A 105 -10.34 88.29 -11.42
CA LEU A 105 -9.71 89.59 -11.68
C LEU A 105 -8.34 89.71 -11.00
N ASN A 106 -7.52 90.66 -11.46
CA ASN A 106 -6.32 91.04 -10.72
C ASN A 106 -6.74 91.67 -9.38
N GLY A 107 -6.10 91.29 -8.28
CA GLY A 107 -6.45 91.75 -6.95
C GLY A 107 -5.36 91.45 -5.93
N SER A 108 -5.72 91.54 -4.64
CA SER A 108 -4.92 91.05 -3.52
C SER A 108 -5.67 89.94 -2.79
N TYR A 109 -4.97 89.14 -1.99
CA TYR A 109 -5.63 88.13 -1.16
C TYR A 109 -4.96 87.99 0.21
N GLU A 110 -5.77 87.61 1.19
CA GLU A 110 -5.32 87.21 2.52
C GLU A 110 -5.79 85.78 2.82
N LEU A 111 -4.84 84.91 3.16
CA LEU A 111 -5.12 83.61 3.76
C LEU A 111 -4.95 83.75 5.28
N ARG A 112 -6.04 83.54 6.02
CA ARG A 112 -6.13 83.71 7.47
C ARG A 112 -6.39 82.38 8.17
N LEU A 113 -5.67 82.12 9.25
CA LEU A 113 -5.79 80.93 10.10
C LEU A 113 -6.45 81.28 11.43
N GLY A 114 -7.24 80.36 11.98
CA GLY A 114 -8.05 80.62 13.18
C GLY A 114 -9.17 81.64 12.93
N ALA A 115 -9.63 81.77 11.68
CA ALA A 115 -10.52 82.83 11.22
C ALA A 115 -11.94 82.30 10.92
N THR A 116 -12.95 83.10 11.25
CA THR A 116 -14.36 82.87 10.88
C THR A 116 -14.81 83.75 9.72
N ASN A 117 -14.09 84.85 9.45
CA ASN A 117 -14.38 85.84 8.41
C ASN A 117 -13.08 86.49 7.89
N CYS A 118 -13.17 87.56 7.10
CA CYS A 118 -12.01 88.21 6.48
C CYS A 118 -11.32 89.27 7.34
N THR A 119 -11.81 89.49 8.57
CA THR A 119 -11.30 90.52 9.50
C THR A 119 -10.69 89.94 10.78
N ASP A 120 -10.94 88.66 11.08
CA ASP A 120 -10.43 87.96 12.27
C ASP A 120 -9.29 86.97 11.96
N GLY A 121 -8.82 86.25 12.98
CA GLY A 121 -7.71 85.31 12.91
C GLY A 121 -6.35 85.96 12.58
N THR A 122 -5.36 85.11 12.28
CA THR A 122 -3.99 85.51 11.96
C THR A 122 -3.75 85.43 10.46
N VAL A 123 -3.25 86.51 9.86
CA VAL A 123 -2.84 86.51 8.44
C VAL A 123 -1.60 85.63 8.27
N HIS A 124 -1.74 84.52 7.56
CA HIS A 124 -0.67 83.55 7.26
C HIS A 124 -0.02 83.81 5.89
N THR A 125 -0.76 84.37 4.94
CA THR A 125 -0.21 84.86 3.68
C THR A 125 -1.00 86.08 3.21
N ASN A 126 -0.31 87.12 2.75
CA ASN A 126 -0.91 88.27 2.07
C ASN A 126 -0.07 88.56 0.82
N SER A 127 -0.71 88.60 -0.35
CA SER A 127 -0.01 88.85 -1.62
C SER A 127 -0.97 89.32 -2.72
N THR A 128 -0.42 89.69 -3.87
CA THR A 128 -1.21 89.98 -5.07
C THR A 128 -1.56 88.69 -5.83
N VAL A 129 -2.66 88.72 -6.58
CA VAL A 129 -3.09 87.63 -7.46
C VAL A 129 -3.45 88.15 -8.84
N THR A 130 -3.01 87.43 -9.88
CA THR A 130 -3.32 87.72 -11.28
C THR A 130 -4.57 86.94 -11.71
N SER A 131 -5.44 87.59 -12.48
CA SER A 131 -6.64 86.98 -13.06
C SER A 131 -6.32 85.65 -13.77
N SER A 132 -7.16 84.65 -13.54
CA SER A 132 -7.14 83.34 -14.20
C SER A 132 -5.87 82.51 -14.00
N THR A 133 -4.94 82.94 -13.13
CA THR A 133 -3.73 82.19 -12.78
C THR A 133 -4.00 81.30 -11.57
N SER A 134 -3.68 80.00 -11.69
CA SER A 134 -3.73 79.07 -10.56
C SER A 134 -2.69 79.47 -9.51
N THR A 135 -3.15 79.71 -8.29
CA THR A 135 -2.37 80.09 -7.12
C THR A 135 -2.46 78.99 -6.07
N THR A 136 -1.33 78.66 -5.46
CA THR A 136 -1.24 77.61 -4.43
C THR A 136 -0.72 78.19 -3.12
N ASN A 137 -1.37 77.88 -2.00
CA ASN A 137 -0.90 78.29 -0.67
C ASN A 137 -0.71 77.07 0.23
N ARG A 138 0.48 76.95 0.83
CA ARG A 138 0.81 75.89 1.78
C ARG A 138 0.36 76.23 3.18
N ILE A 139 -0.33 75.30 3.83
CA ILE A 139 -0.68 75.35 5.25
C ILE A 139 0.01 74.18 5.93
N ASN A 140 1.02 74.46 6.75
CA ASN A 140 1.75 73.44 7.52
C ASN A 140 0.99 73.10 8.81
N ALA A 141 1.08 71.86 9.28
CA ALA A 141 0.48 71.42 10.55
C ALA A 141 0.91 72.30 11.74
N SER A 142 2.17 72.72 11.77
CA SER A 142 2.73 73.59 12.81
C SER A 142 2.09 74.99 12.89
N ALA A 143 1.38 75.43 11.85
CA ALA A 143 0.63 76.70 11.84
C ALA A 143 -0.81 76.56 12.37
N LEU A 144 -1.24 75.35 12.72
CA LEU A 144 -2.58 75.04 13.22
C LEU A 144 -2.51 74.54 14.67
N SER A 145 -3.56 74.82 15.44
CA SER A 145 -3.77 74.23 16.77
C SER A 145 -4.30 72.80 16.62
N VAL A 146 -4.02 71.91 17.57
CA VAL A 146 -4.58 70.53 17.55
C VAL A 146 -6.11 70.59 17.59
N GLY A 147 -6.77 69.80 16.75
CA GLY A 147 -8.21 69.84 16.52
C GLY A 147 -8.62 70.64 15.28
N SER A 148 -9.87 71.08 15.23
CA SER A 148 -10.46 71.78 14.09
C SER A 148 -10.11 73.28 14.09
N ASN A 149 -9.55 73.77 12.98
CA ASN A 149 -9.19 75.17 12.77
C ASN A 149 -10.02 75.76 11.62
N GLY A 150 -10.66 76.91 11.88
CA GLY A 150 -11.27 77.74 10.84
C GLY A 150 -10.21 78.45 10.02
N ILE A 151 -10.33 78.38 8.69
CA ILE A 151 -9.38 78.98 7.74
C ILE A 151 -10.20 79.76 6.71
N LYS A 152 -9.76 80.99 6.42
CA LYS A 152 -10.42 81.87 5.46
C LYS A 152 -9.45 82.33 4.39
N LEU A 153 -9.79 82.05 3.14
CA LEU A 153 -9.17 82.68 1.97
C LEU A 153 -10.07 83.84 1.54
N CYS A 154 -9.53 85.05 1.55
CA CYS A 154 -10.26 86.27 1.25
C CYS A 154 -9.62 86.98 0.06
N LEU A 155 -10.38 87.12 -1.02
CA LEU A 155 -10.00 87.92 -2.18
C LEU A 155 -10.41 89.36 -1.94
N LYS A 156 -9.51 90.29 -2.25
CA LYS A 156 -9.67 91.73 -2.06
C LYS A 156 -9.40 92.50 -3.35
N SER A 157 -9.88 93.72 -3.39
CA SER A 157 -9.57 94.71 -4.42
C SER A 157 -8.04 94.92 -4.61
N PRO A 158 -7.58 95.51 -5.73
CA PRO A 158 -6.14 95.63 -6.03
C PRO A 158 -5.38 96.53 -5.05
N ASP A 159 -6.10 97.43 -4.37
CA ASP A 159 -5.63 98.31 -3.29
C ASP A 159 -5.78 97.68 -1.89
N GLY A 160 -6.37 96.48 -1.79
CA GLY A 160 -6.52 95.72 -0.54
C GLY A 160 -7.57 96.25 0.44
N THR A 161 -8.39 97.23 0.04
CA THR A 161 -9.34 97.92 0.92
C THR A 161 -10.70 97.26 1.03
N THR A 162 -11.14 96.55 -0.01
CA THR A 162 -12.50 95.99 -0.12
C THR A 162 -12.44 94.48 -0.30
N ASP A 163 -13.10 93.72 0.57
CA ASP A 163 -13.32 92.28 0.36
C ASP A 163 -14.24 92.07 -0.84
N TRP A 164 -13.82 91.21 -1.77
CA TRP A 164 -14.54 90.87 -3.00
C TRP A 164 -15.24 89.52 -2.88
N ASP A 165 -14.55 88.49 -2.38
CA ASP A 165 -15.09 87.14 -2.24
C ASP A 165 -14.30 86.35 -1.17
N ASN A 166 -14.86 85.28 -0.62
CA ASN A 166 -14.17 84.45 0.37
C ASN A 166 -14.58 82.97 0.37
N VAL A 167 -13.63 82.10 0.72
CA VAL A 167 -13.85 80.65 0.86
C VAL A 167 -13.55 80.22 2.29
N THR A 168 -14.46 79.44 2.87
CA THR A 168 -14.27 78.77 4.18
C THR A 168 -13.58 77.43 3.99
N ILE A 169 -12.52 77.21 4.74
CA ILE A 169 -11.74 75.97 4.76
C ILE A 169 -11.63 75.50 6.22
N THR A 170 -11.60 74.19 6.45
CA THR A 170 -11.43 73.59 7.78
C THR A 170 -10.18 72.72 7.77
N GLY A 171 -9.15 73.15 8.50
CA GLY A 171 -7.93 72.36 8.71
C GLY A 171 -8.00 71.64 10.04
N ILE A 172 -8.07 70.31 10.02
CA ILE A 172 -8.05 69.50 11.23
C ILE A 172 -6.61 69.04 11.46
N ARG A 173 -5.98 69.53 12.54
CA ARG A 173 -4.68 69.02 12.95
C ARG A 173 -4.86 67.85 13.90
N ASP A 174 -4.15 66.77 13.64
CA ASP A 174 -4.13 65.60 14.48
C ASP A 174 -2.73 65.01 14.56
N ASP A 175 -2.22 64.88 15.78
CA ASP A 175 -0.88 64.35 16.06
C ASP A 175 -0.95 62.98 16.77
N SER A 176 -2.13 62.37 16.91
CA SER A 176 -2.33 61.09 17.59
C SER A 176 -2.42 59.93 16.59
N ALA A 177 -1.64 58.86 16.80
CA ALA A 177 -1.80 57.65 16.00
C ALA A 177 -3.03 56.83 16.44
N PRO A 178 -3.76 56.19 15.51
CA PRO A 178 -4.92 55.37 15.85
C PRO A 178 -4.52 54.08 16.57
N SER A 179 -5.49 53.48 17.26
CA SER A 179 -5.37 52.20 17.97
C SER A 179 -6.17 51.09 17.29
N VAL A 180 -5.68 49.85 17.36
CA VAL A 180 -6.33 48.66 16.78
C VAL A 180 -6.89 47.76 17.88
N GLY A 181 -8.12 47.28 17.68
CA GLY A 181 -8.75 46.24 18.47
C GLY A 181 -9.09 44.99 17.65
N PHE A 182 -9.08 43.83 18.30
CA PHE A 182 -9.46 42.53 17.74
C PHE A 182 -10.71 42.00 18.44
N SER A 183 -11.69 41.50 17.67
CA SER A 183 -12.88 40.84 18.20
C SER A 183 -13.27 39.63 17.35
N PRO A 184 -13.22 38.38 17.86
CA PRO A 184 -12.66 38.00 19.17
C PRO A 184 -11.16 38.29 19.26
N GLY A 185 -10.64 38.39 20.49
CA GLY A 185 -9.19 38.52 20.73
C GLY A 185 -8.43 37.19 20.57
N ALA A 186 -7.14 37.23 20.93
CA ALA A 186 -6.25 36.07 20.89
C ALA A 186 -6.79 34.91 21.75
N GLY A 187 -6.58 33.67 21.31
CA GLY A 187 -7.04 32.49 22.04
C GLY A 187 -7.04 31.19 21.24
N THR A 188 -7.53 30.12 21.88
CA THR A 188 -7.66 28.79 21.30
C THR A 188 -9.12 28.48 20.99
N PHE A 189 -9.41 28.06 19.76
CA PHE A 189 -10.75 27.88 19.22
C PHE A 189 -10.96 26.42 18.77
N GLY A 190 -11.69 25.67 19.59
CA GLY A 190 -12.06 24.27 19.32
C GLY A 190 -13.46 24.07 18.71
N SER A 191 -14.44 24.90 19.07
CA SER A 191 -15.84 24.68 18.67
C SER A 191 -16.19 25.20 17.27
N SER A 192 -15.54 26.28 16.83
CA SER A 192 -15.83 26.96 15.56
C SER A 192 -14.64 27.84 15.16
N ILE A 193 -14.42 28.00 13.85
CA ILE A 193 -13.37 28.91 13.33
C ILE A 193 -13.79 30.35 13.67
N PRO A 194 -12.92 31.17 14.30
CA PRO A 194 -13.26 32.55 14.63
C PRO A 194 -13.39 33.41 13.36
N ASN A 195 -14.41 34.28 13.34
CA ASN A 195 -14.56 35.32 12.33
C ASN A 195 -14.05 36.65 12.93
N ILE A 196 -12.82 37.02 12.60
CA ILE A 196 -12.07 38.10 13.23
C ILE A 196 -12.51 39.44 12.64
N THR A 197 -13.06 40.29 13.49
CA THR A 197 -13.39 41.68 13.22
C THR A 197 -12.28 42.57 13.79
N LEU A 198 -11.77 43.49 12.96
CA LEU A 198 -10.83 44.53 13.36
C LEU A 198 -11.56 45.85 13.57
N THR A 199 -11.19 46.57 14.62
CA THR A 199 -11.69 47.92 14.90
C THR A 199 -10.54 48.90 14.95
N CYS A 200 -10.67 50.03 14.26
CA CYS A 200 -9.77 51.17 14.41
C CYS A 200 -10.45 52.21 15.29
N ASN A 201 -9.80 52.64 16.36
CA ASN A 201 -10.25 53.72 17.22
C ASN A 201 -9.18 54.80 17.28
N ASP A 202 -9.52 55.98 16.76
CA ASP A 202 -8.69 57.16 16.83
C ASP A 202 -9.26 58.10 17.91
N THR A 203 -8.40 58.50 18.85
CA THR A 203 -8.72 59.52 19.87
C THR A 203 -8.36 60.94 19.43
N GLY A 204 -7.70 61.05 18.29
CA GLY A 204 -7.47 62.28 17.57
C GLY A 204 -8.75 62.86 16.95
N SER A 205 -8.60 63.99 16.25
CA SER A 205 -9.71 64.69 15.60
C SER A 205 -9.90 64.30 14.13
N SER A 206 -8.99 63.50 13.55
CA SER A 206 -8.99 63.16 12.13
C SER A 206 -9.84 61.93 11.81
N GLY A 207 -9.86 60.95 12.72
CA GLY A 207 -10.55 59.68 12.55
C GLY A 207 -9.77 58.70 11.68
N CYS A 208 -10.06 57.41 11.82
CA CYS A 208 -9.42 56.36 11.03
C CYS A 208 -9.64 56.53 9.52
N LEU A 209 -8.58 56.33 8.74
CA LEU A 209 -8.60 56.30 7.28
C LEU A 209 -8.63 54.86 6.77
N ALA A 210 -7.67 54.03 7.20
CA ALA A 210 -7.52 52.67 6.70
C ALA A 210 -6.80 51.73 7.70
N MET A 211 -6.97 50.43 7.49
CA MET A 211 -6.25 49.36 8.19
C MET A 211 -5.68 48.37 7.18
N ALA A 212 -4.47 47.87 7.45
CA ALA A 212 -3.84 46.78 6.72
C ALA A 212 -3.49 45.64 7.68
N TYR A 213 -3.67 44.40 7.24
CA TYR A 213 -3.37 43.22 8.03
C TYR A 213 -2.65 42.13 7.25
N ARG A 214 -2.06 41.20 8.00
CA ARG A 214 -1.45 39.94 7.53
C ARG A 214 -1.77 38.83 8.51
N ASN A 215 -1.79 37.59 8.02
CA ASN A 215 -2.05 36.37 8.78
C ASN A 215 -0.99 35.29 8.50
N ASP A 216 0.20 35.70 8.05
CA ASP A 216 1.38 34.88 7.81
C ASP A 216 2.48 35.09 8.88
N GLY A 217 2.18 35.85 9.94
CA GLY A 217 3.12 36.25 10.99
C GLY A 217 4.08 37.39 10.60
N THR A 218 4.07 37.88 9.37
CA THR A 218 4.91 39.02 8.93
C THR A 218 4.22 40.37 9.16
N ASP A 219 5.00 41.43 9.30
CA ASP A 219 4.48 42.75 9.68
C ASP A 219 3.78 43.43 8.47
N PRO A 220 2.54 43.92 8.61
CA PRO A 220 1.86 44.66 7.56
C PRO A 220 2.41 46.08 7.41
N THR A 221 2.23 46.65 6.22
CA THR A 221 2.69 47.99 5.85
C THR A 221 1.56 48.81 5.24
N ILE A 222 1.51 50.08 5.60
CA ILE A 222 0.54 51.08 5.09
C ILE A 222 1.25 52.44 5.01
N ALA A 223 0.92 53.23 4.00
CA ALA A 223 1.44 54.59 3.82
C ALA A 223 0.50 55.65 4.44
N ALA A 224 1.02 56.86 4.63
CA ALA A 224 0.29 57.98 5.25
C ALA A 224 -0.96 58.45 4.47
N ASP A 225 -1.09 58.08 3.20
CA ASP A 225 -2.25 58.33 2.34
C ASP A 225 -3.30 57.19 2.38
N GLY A 226 -3.08 56.16 3.20
CA GLY A 226 -3.92 54.96 3.25
C GLY A 226 -3.53 53.87 2.25
N THR A 227 -2.55 54.09 1.37
CA THR A 227 -2.12 53.09 0.39
C THR A 227 -1.49 51.89 1.10
N VAL A 228 -2.07 50.70 0.91
CA VAL A 228 -1.60 49.46 1.53
C VAL A 228 -0.37 48.94 0.79
N GLY A 229 0.69 48.62 1.54
CA GLY A 229 1.96 48.15 1.00
C GLY A 229 1.90 46.71 0.46
N SER A 230 2.84 46.35 -0.40
CA SER A 230 2.84 45.06 -1.10
C SER A 230 2.78 43.85 -0.15
N GLY A 231 1.89 42.90 -0.47
CA GLY A 231 1.62 41.70 0.32
C GLY A 231 0.81 41.91 1.60
N SER A 232 0.54 43.15 2.01
CA SER A 232 -0.39 43.45 3.10
C SER A 232 -1.83 43.51 2.54
N THR A 233 -2.82 43.09 3.33
CA THR A 233 -4.23 43.07 2.89
C THR A 233 -5.01 44.23 3.49
N SER A 234 -5.76 44.98 2.68
CA SER A 234 -6.65 46.04 3.18
C SER A 234 -7.85 45.43 3.91
N TYR A 235 -8.12 45.88 5.13
CA TYR A 235 -9.27 45.42 5.90
C TYR A 235 -10.56 46.12 5.43
N SER A 236 -11.55 45.33 5.02
CA SER A 236 -12.87 45.79 4.56
C SER A 236 -14.04 45.02 5.18
N SER A 237 -13.80 43.79 5.65
CA SER A 237 -14.77 42.95 6.37
C SER A 237 -14.06 42.00 7.31
N ALA A 238 -14.81 41.39 8.24
CA ALA A 238 -14.30 40.30 9.06
C ALA A 238 -13.79 39.12 8.20
N PHE A 239 -12.82 38.38 8.71
CA PHE A 239 -12.18 37.25 8.02
C PHE A 239 -11.87 36.08 8.96
N ALA A 240 -11.74 34.88 8.39
CA ALA A 240 -11.34 33.68 9.10
C ALA A 240 -9.83 33.40 8.95
N VAL A 241 -9.26 32.67 9.90
CA VAL A 241 -7.93 32.04 9.78
C VAL A 241 -8.05 30.55 9.42
N ALA A 242 -6.95 29.93 9.03
CA ALA A 242 -6.94 28.51 8.68
C ALA A 242 -7.33 27.63 9.88
N ASN A 243 -8.11 26.58 9.63
CA ASN A 243 -8.29 25.51 10.62
C ASN A 243 -7.00 24.67 10.73
N ASN A 244 -6.80 24.04 11.88
CA ASN A 244 -5.64 23.19 12.21
C ASN A 244 -4.30 23.92 12.11
N ALA A 245 -4.29 25.20 12.50
CA ALA A 245 -3.12 26.07 12.45
C ALA A 245 -3.02 26.97 13.69
N THR A 246 -1.79 27.35 14.03
CA THR A 246 -1.51 28.54 14.84
C THR A 246 -1.24 29.69 13.89
N THR A 247 -2.02 30.77 13.99
CA THR A 247 -1.95 31.91 13.08
C THR A 247 -1.77 33.20 13.86
N ASP A 248 -0.64 33.86 13.64
CA ASP A 248 -0.38 35.21 14.12
C ASP A 248 -0.97 36.22 13.14
N VAL A 249 -2.04 36.90 13.57
CA VAL A 249 -2.65 38.00 12.83
C VAL A 249 -2.03 39.30 13.29
N LYS A 250 -1.44 40.03 12.34
CA LYS A 250 -0.77 41.33 12.56
C LYS A 250 -1.50 42.43 11.81
N VAL A 251 -1.67 43.58 12.44
CA VAL A 251 -2.49 44.69 11.93
C VAL A 251 -1.79 46.03 12.18
N ILE A 252 -1.91 46.94 11.22
CA ILE A 252 -1.48 48.34 11.31
C ILE A 252 -2.61 49.25 10.81
N ALA A 253 -2.77 50.42 11.42
CA ALA A 253 -3.80 51.40 11.09
C ALA A 253 -3.18 52.76 10.74
N VAL A 254 -3.91 53.57 9.97
CA VAL A 254 -3.58 54.97 9.68
C VAL A 254 -4.83 55.84 9.79
N ASP A 255 -4.68 57.03 10.35
CA ASP A 255 -5.73 58.05 10.44
C ASP A 255 -5.78 58.93 9.17
N ARG A 256 -6.67 59.94 9.14
CA ARG A 256 -6.76 60.85 7.98
C ARG A 256 -5.64 61.89 7.91
N ALA A 257 -4.95 62.16 9.01
CA ALA A 257 -3.79 63.05 9.07
C ALA A 257 -2.46 62.34 8.71
N GLY A 258 -2.51 61.03 8.48
CA GLY A 258 -1.37 60.19 8.11
C GLY A 258 -0.56 59.65 9.29
N ASN A 259 -1.07 59.72 10.53
CA ASN A 259 -0.43 59.08 11.68
C ASN A 259 -0.65 57.56 11.61
N ILE A 260 0.45 56.81 11.62
CA ILE A 260 0.45 55.35 11.51
C ILE A 260 0.62 54.72 12.89
N SER A 261 -0.18 53.69 13.20
CA SER A 261 -0.11 52.95 14.47
C SER A 261 1.13 52.06 14.57
N ALA A 262 1.46 51.62 15.78
CA ALA A 262 2.31 50.44 15.95
C ALA A 262 1.62 49.18 15.40
N VAL A 263 2.40 48.18 15.00
CA VAL A 263 1.88 46.86 14.59
C VAL A 263 1.32 46.13 15.80
N SER A 264 0.02 45.84 15.77
CA SER A 264 -0.68 45.06 16.79
C SER A 264 -0.74 43.59 16.38
N THR A 265 -0.43 42.67 17.30
CA THR A 265 -0.37 41.22 17.02
C THR A 265 -1.36 40.46 17.89
N SER A 266 -2.04 39.46 17.32
CA SER A 266 -3.00 38.60 18.01
C SER A 266 -2.88 37.16 17.49
N GLN A 267 -2.66 36.19 18.38
CA GLN A 267 -2.45 34.78 18.02
C GLN A 267 -3.75 33.97 18.15
N TYR A 268 -4.06 33.21 17.11
CA TYR A 268 -5.23 32.33 17.04
C TYR A 268 -4.77 30.89 16.85
N ILE A 269 -5.09 30.01 17.80
CA ILE A 269 -4.86 28.57 17.68
C ILE A 269 -6.20 27.93 17.34
N VAL A 270 -6.38 27.48 16.10
CA VAL A 270 -7.66 26.95 15.62
C VAL A 270 -7.52 25.47 15.32
N ALA A 271 -8.33 24.65 15.98
CA ALA A 271 -8.34 23.19 15.82
C ALA A 271 -9.77 22.67 16.00
N VAL A 272 -10.57 22.86 14.96
CA VAL A 272 -12.02 22.60 14.94
C VAL A 272 -12.31 21.25 14.30
N GLY A 273 -13.11 20.44 14.99
CA GLY A 273 -13.43 19.07 14.60
C GLY A 273 -12.56 18.04 15.34
N ASN A 274 -13.03 16.79 15.38
CA ASN A 274 -12.28 15.70 15.98
C ASN A 274 -11.17 15.22 15.04
N PRO A 275 -9.97 14.90 15.55
CA PRO A 275 -8.89 14.36 14.74
C PRO A 275 -9.19 12.95 14.22
N THR A 276 -8.86 12.70 12.97
CA THR A 276 -8.92 11.39 12.31
C THR A 276 -7.59 10.67 12.47
N ILE A 277 -7.55 9.68 13.35
CA ILE A 277 -6.37 8.83 13.53
C ILE A 277 -6.39 7.70 12.48
N THR A 278 -5.32 7.57 11.71
CA THR A 278 -5.12 6.49 10.73
C THR A 278 -4.05 5.53 11.26
N VAL A 279 -4.35 4.23 11.30
CA VAL A 279 -3.36 3.19 11.59
C VAL A 279 -2.85 2.63 10.27
N ASN A 280 -1.60 2.97 9.93
CA ASN A 280 -0.93 2.61 8.69
C ASN A 280 -0.56 1.10 8.66
N SER A 281 -0.03 0.56 9.77
CA SER A 281 0.24 -0.87 9.90
C SER A 281 0.33 -1.33 11.36
N VAL A 282 0.21 -2.65 11.54
CA VAL A 282 0.42 -3.37 12.81
C VAL A 282 1.31 -4.56 12.48
N SER A 283 2.47 -4.71 13.14
CA SER A 283 3.45 -5.75 12.76
C SER A 283 3.05 -7.17 13.19
N LYS A 284 2.30 -7.29 14.29
CA LYS A 284 1.76 -8.54 14.82
C LYS A 284 0.35 -8.29 15.38
N SER A 285 -0.66 -8.99 14.87
CA SER A 285 -2.01 -8.97 15.47
C SER A 285 -2.16 -9.98 16.60
N ASP A 286 -1.52 -11.14 16.45
CA ASP A 286 -1.36 -12.16 17.48
C ASP A 286 0.10 -12.13 17.96
N LEU A 287 0.34 -12.19 19.28
CA LEU A 287 1.69 -12.16 19.86
C LEU A 287 1.76 -12.85 21.22
N ARG A 288 2.94 -13.32 21.58
CA ARG A 288 3.23 -13.83 22.93
C ARG A 288 3.49 -12.68 23.91
N GLY A 289 3.33 -12.94 25.20
CA GLY A 289 3.66 -12.02 26.28
C GLY A 289 5.13 -11.58 26.31
N VAL A 290 6.03 -12.39 25.76
CA VAL A 290 7.47 -12.06 25.61
C VAL A 290 7.80 -11.24 24.36
N ASP A 291 6.87 -11.15 23.40
CA ASP A 291 7.06 -10.43 22.14
C ASP A 291 6.54 -8.98 22.25
N SER A 292 6.67 -8.22 21.15
CA SER A 292 6.01 -6.92 20.98
C SER A 292 5.39 -6.79 19.59
N SER A 293 4.44 -5.87 19.48
CA SER A 293 3.83 -5.45 18.21
C SER A 293 4.09 -3.96 17.98
N VAL A 294 4.49 -3.60 16.77
CA VAL A 294 4.75 -2.22 16.36
C VAL A 294 3.52 -1.73 15.61
N ILE A 295 2.93 -0.64 16.10
CA ILE A 295 1.82 0.06 15.47
C ILE A 295 2.38 1.34 14.84
N LYS A 296 2.25 1.46 13.52
CA LYS A 296 2.55 2.69 12.77
C LYS A 296 1.24 3.41 12.50
N TRP A 297 1.17 4.69 12.84
CA TRP A 297 -0.06 5.47 12.79
C TRP A 297 0.22 6.96 12.60
N GLN A 298 -0.79 7.72 12.23
CA GLN A 298 -0.71 9.18 12.04
C GLN A 298 -2.05 9.84 12.36
N SER A 299 -2.05 11.16 12.50
CA SER A 299 -3.23 11.99 12.71
C SER A 299 -3.30 13.07 11.63
N ASP A 300 -4.49 13.44 11.18
CA ASP A 300 -4.72 14.59 10.28
C ASP A 300 -4.50 15.94 10.98
N ILE A 301 -4.70 16.03 12.30
CA ILE A 301 -4.52 17.23 13.13
C ILE A 301 -3.42 17.00 14.17
N ALA A 302 -2.63 18.03 14.45
CA ALA A 302 -1.64 18.03 15.52
C ALA A 302 -2.29 18.07 16.92
N GLY A 303 -1.65 17.41 17.90
CA GLY A 303 -2.15 17.36 19.27
C GLY A 303 -1.29 16.49 20.19
N THR A 304 -1.80 16.22 21.39
CA THR A 304 -1.19 15.24 22.31
C THR A 304 -1.93 13.91 22.22
N TYR A 305 -1.19 12.80 22.33
CA TYR A 305 -1.77 11.46 22.26
C TYR A 305 -1.47 10.63 23.50
N GLU A 306 -2.33 9.66 23.75
CA GLU A 306 -2.13 8.56 24.70
C GLU A 306 -2.66 7.24 24.13
N PHE A 307 -2.09 6.13 24.59
CA PHE A 307 -2.63 4.79 24.34
C PHE A 307 -3.45 4.31 25.53
N ARG A 308 -4.54 3.61 25.26
CA ARG A 308 -5.44 3.01 26.26
C ARG A 308 -5.74 1.55 25.90
N LEU A 309 -5.95 0.73 26.93
CA LEU A 309 -6.46 -0.64 26.76
C LEU A 309 -7.95 -0.70 27.11
N GLY A 310 -8.72 -1.29 26.19
CA GLY A 310 -10.17 -1.40 26.30
C GLY A 310 -10.87 -0.05 26.16
N GLY A 311 -11.96 0.12 26.92
CA GLY A 311 -12.82 1.30 26.86
C GLY A 311 -13.64 1.40 25.57
N SER A 312 -14.65 2.27 25.57
CA SER A 312 -15.44 2.62 24.38
C SER A 312 -15.00 3.95 23.75
N ASN A 313 -14.25 4.77 24.48
CA ASN A 313 -13.78 6.11 24.10
C ASN A 313 -12.48 6.46 24.85
N CYS A 314 -11.99 7.70 24.71
CA CYS A 314 -10.77 8.18 25.37
C CYS A 314 -10.92 8.58 26.84
N ASN A 315 -12.11 8.40 27.42
CA ASN A 315 -12.42 8.67 28.81
C ASN A 315 -12.62 7.37 29.61
N SER A 316 -12.50 6.22 28.95
CA SER A 316 -12.74 4.89 29.49
C SER A 316 -11.62 3.92 29.06
N GLY A 317 -11.62 2.74 29.65
CA GLY A 317 -10.47 1.83 29.56
C GLY A 317 -9.32 2.31 30.44
N THR A 318 -8.43 1.39 30.77
CA THR A 318 -7.26 1.69 31.59
C THR A 318 -6.17 2.19 30.66
N ASN A 319 -5.60 3.37 30.93
CA ASN A 319 -4.21 3.62 30.57
C ASN A 319 -3.40 2.69 31.48
N GLY A 320 -3.21 1.44 31.01
CA GLY A 320 -2.85 0.29 31.85
C GLY A 320 -1.64 0.60 32.70
N THR A 321 -1.55 0.03 33.91
CA THR A 321 -0.45 0.36 34.87
C THR A 321 0.96 0.09 34.34
N SER A 322 1.10 -0.47 33.14
CA SER A 322 2.32 -0.75 32.39
C SER A 322 2.44 -0.03 31.03
N LEU A 323 1.41 0.70 30.55
CA LEU A 323 1.29 1.14 29.14
C LEU A 323 1.36 2.67 28.97
N SER A 324 2.39 3.29 29.56
CA SER A 324 2.66 4.74 29.55
C SER A 324 3.13 5.29 28.19
N ILE A 325 2.41 5.01 27.10
CA ILE A 325 2.73 5.51 25.76
C ILE A 325 1.92 6.79 25.51
N THR A 326 2.58 7.93 25.69
CA THR A 326 2.03 9.27 25.45
C THR A 326 3.01 10.12 24.66
N GLY A 327 2.55 11.19 24.02
CA GLY A 327 3.45 12.13 23.34
C GLY A 327 2.71 13.25 22.60
N SER A 328 3.41 13.93 21.71
CA SER A 328 2.84 14.88 20.76
C SER A 328 2.89 14.32 19.33
N ALA A 329 1.85 14.61 18.56
CA ALA A 329 1.76 14.29 17.15
C ALA A 329 1.71 15.57 16.31
N ALA A 330 2.52 15.62 15.26
CA ALA A 330 2.37 16.60 14.19
C ALA A 330 1.34 16.08 13.17
N ALA A 331 0.64 17.01 12.52
CA ALA A 331 -0.31 16.67 11.46
C ALA A 331 0.38 15.94 10.30
N ALA A 332 -0.25 14.88 9.79
CA ALA A 332 0.18 14.03 8.68
C ALA A 332 1.58 13.36 8.81
N THR A 333 2.16 13.30 10.02
CA THR A 333 3.45 12.64 10.27
C THR A 333 3.24 11.25 10.88
N GLU A 334 3.92 10.23 10.33
CA GLU A 334 3.88 8.87 10.89
C GLU A 334 4.63 8.79 12.22
N ILE A 335 3.97 8.18 13.21
CA ILE A 335 4.49 7.84 14.52
C ILE A 335 4.57 6.31 14.62
N THR A 336 5.68 5.82 15.15
CA THR A 336 5.89 4.40 15.45
C THR A 336 5.73 4.20 16.95
N SER A 337 4.87 3.28 17.38
CA SER A 337 4.60 2.98 18.78
C SER A 337 4.67 1.48 19.03
N THR A 338 5.50 1.06 19.99
CA THR A 338 5.72 -0.36 20.32
C THR A 338 4.88 -0.77 21.52
N ILE A 339 4.07 -1.82 21.34
CA ILE A 339 3.24 -2.42 22.38
C ILE A 339 3.89 -3.74 22.80
N ASN A 340 4.41 -3.81 24.03
CA ASN A 340 4.97 -5.04 24.58
C ASN A 340 3.86 -5.98 25.05
N GLY A 341 3.97 -7.29 24.75
CA GLY A 341 3.02 -8.31 25.16
C GLY A 341 2.86 -8.42 26.68
N THR A 342 3.89 -8.08 27.44
CA THR A 342 3.87 -7.97 28.91
C THR A 342 2.81 -7.00 29.43
N ASN A 343 2.40 -6.03 28.61
CA ASN A 343 1.43 -5.01 28.97
C ASN A 343 -0.01 -5.40 28.63
N LEU A 344 -0.20 -6.53 27.94
CA LEU A 344 -1.49 -7.06 27.51
C LEU A 344 -1.93 -8.21 28.42
N SER A 345 -3.24 -8.37 28.63
CA SER A 345 -3.81 -9.58 29.25
C SER A 345 -3.85 -10.72 28.23
N VAL A 346 -3.84 -11.99 28.65
CA VAL A 346 -4.05 -13.12 27.71
C VAL A 346 -5.42 -13.01 27.05
N GLY A 347 -5.49 -13.29 25.75
CA GLY A 347 -6.65 -13.09 24.88
C GLY A 347 -6.69 -11.73 24.19
N ALA A 348 -7.88 -11.32 23.73
CA ALA A 348 -8.07 -10.13 22.91
C ALA A 348 -8.01 -8.81 23.73
N ASN A 349 -7.09 -7.92 23.35
CA ASN A 349 -6.93 -6.59 23.93
C ASN A 349 -7.25 -5.52 22.88
N THR A 350 -8.19 -4.63 23.14
CA THR A 350 -8.41 -3.45 22.28
C THR A 350 -7.36 -2.39 22.63
N VAL A 351 -6.38 -2.19 21.76
CA VAL A 351 -5.41 -1.08 21.84
C VAL A 351 -6.02 0.13 21.15
N ARG A 352 -6.28 1.18 21.91
CA ARG A 352 -6.90 2.43 21.44
C ARG A 352 -5.87 3.55 21.47
N ILE A 353 -5.70 4.19 20.32
CA ILE A 353 -4.93 5.44 20.20
C ILE A 353 -5.92 6.58 20.38
N CYS A 354 -5.63 7.49 21.30
CA CYS A 354 -6.43 8.67 21.58
C CYS A 354 -5.60 9.91 21.32
N LEU A 355 -6.16 10.90 20.64
CA LEU A 355 -5.50 12.18 20.38
C LEU A 355 -6.43 13.33 20.73
N THR A 356 -5.88 14.27 21.51
CA THR A 356 -6.52 15.51 21.94
C THR A 356 -5.83 16.67 21.24
N THR A 357 -6.59 17.43 20.45
CA THR A 357 -6.10 18.63 19.76
C THR A 357 -5.93 19.79 20.75
N ALA A 358 -5.22 20.86 20.35
CA ALA A 358 -5.14 22.09 21.15
C ALA A 358 -6.52 22.68 21.48
N GLY A 359 -7.50 22.51 20.58
CA GLY A 359 -8.91 22.90 20.78
C GLY A 359 -9.70 22.01 21.75
N SER A 360 -9.07 21.06 22.44
CA SER A 360 -9.70 20.04 23.29
C SER A 360 -10.65 19.06 22.57
N ASN A 361 -10.73 19.09 21.24
CA ASN A 361 -11.43 18.06 20.46
C ASN A 361 -10.65 16.75 20.50
N VAL A 362 -11.35 15.63 20.64
CA VAL A 362 -10.77 14.30 20.86
C VAL A 362 -11.22 13.32 19.79
N GLY A 363 -10.26 12.58 19.24
CA GLY A 363 -10.50 11.52 18.27
C GLY A 363 -9.73 10.25 18.63
N TYR A 364 -10.16 9.12 18.07
CA TYR A 364 -9.52 7.83 18.34
C TYR A 364 -9.58 6.89 17.15
N ASN A 365 -8.66 5.93 17.15
CA ASN A 365 -8.77 4.70 16.37
C ASN A 365 -8.28 3.53 17.23
N SER A 366 -8.68 2.30 16.91
CA SER A 366 -8.36 1.13 17.72
C SER A 366 -8.04 -0.09 16.87
N LYS A 367 -7.13 -0.92 17.36
CA LYS A 367 -6.81 -2.24 16.82
C LYS A 367 -6.86 -3.27 17.94
N THR A 368 -7.32 -4.48 17.61
CA THR A 368 -7.25 -5.60 18.54
C THR A 368 -5.88 -6.26 18.39
N LEU A 369 -5.18 -6.41 19.52
CA LEU A 369 -4.03 -7.31 19.65
C LEU A 369 -4.44 -8.49 20.53
N ASN A 370 -4.23 -9.70 20.04
CA ASN A 370 -4.53 -10.93 20.77
C ASN A 370 -3.23 -11.46 21.38
N ARG A 371 -3.16 -11.53 22.71
CA ARG A 371 -2.00 -12.14 23.39
C ARG A 371 -2.26 -13.63 23.57
N ASP A 372 -1.43 -14.47 22.98
CA ASP A 372 -1.47 -15.91 23.21
C ASP A 372 -0.12 -16.45 23.70
N ASP A 373 -0.15 -17.11 24.84
CA ASP A 373 1.00 -17.78 25.46
C ASP A 373 0.83 -19.32 25.45
N THR A 374 -0.23 -19.82 24.82
CA THR A 374 -0.57 -21.24 24.78
C THR A 374 0.15 -21.92 23.62
N ALA A 375 0.78 -23.07 23.88
CA ALA A 375 1.40 -23.84 22.80
C ALA A 375 0.36 -24.72 22.09
N PRO A 376 0.29 -24.68 20.74
CA PRO A 376 -0.58 -25.57 19.97
C PRO A 376 -0.18 -27.03 20.14
N ASN A 377 -1.16 -27.93 20.08
CA ASN A 377 -1.01 -29.36 20.23
C ASN A 377 -1.60 -30.10 19.02
N VAL A 378 -0.90 -31.13 18.55
CA VAL A 378 -1.48 -32.09 17.59
C VAL A 378 -2.56 -32.90 18.31
N THR A 379 -3.80 -32.80 17.84
CA THR A 379 -4.96 -33.55 18.37
C THR A 379 -5.12 -34.92 17.70
N SER A 380 -4.77 -35.03 16.41
CA SER A 380 -4.81 -36.30 15.69
C SER A 380 -3.86 -36.30 14.49
N ALA A 381 -3.48 -37.51 14.08
CA ALA A 381 -2.77 -37.80 12.84
C ALA A 381 -3.56 -38.85 12.05
N THR A 382 -3.72 -38.67 10.75
CA THR A 382 -4.41 -39.61 9.85
C THR A 382 -3.57 -39.88 8.60
N PRO A 383 -3.11 -41.11 8.34
CA PRO A 383 -3.22 -42.31 9.19
C PRO A 383 -2.56 -42.11 10.57
N SER A 384 -3.05 -42.83 11.58
CA SER A 384 -2.53 -42.74 12.94
C SER A 384 -1.08 -43.17 13.01
N SER A 385 -0.28 -42.47 13.84
CA SER A 385 1.11 -42.88 14.10
C SER A 385 1.13 -44.30 14.67
N ASN A 386 2.14 -45.07 14.26
CA ASN A 386 2.30 -46.52 14.46
C ASN A 386 1.32 -47.40 13.66
N SER A 387 0.71 -46.90 12.58
CA SER A 387 -0.04 -47.74 11.64
C SER A 387 0.88 -48.77 10.96
N LEU A 388 0.61 -50.06 11.15
CA LEU A 388 1.48 -51.16 10.69
C LEU A 388 1.08 -51.78 9.35
N SER A 389 -0.10 -51.44 8.82
CA SER A 389 -0.71 -52.09 7.66
C SER A 389 -1.08 -51.07 6.57
N LEU A 390 -0.15 -50.16 6.28
CA LEU A 390 -0.41 -49.05 5.37
C LEU A 390 -0.36 -49.49 3.89
N SER A 391 -1.32 -49.05 3.07
CA SER A 391 -1.24 -49.29 1.62
C SER A 391 -0.02 -48.59 1.02
N VAL A 392 0.60 -49.20 0.01
CA VAL A 392 1.63 -48.54 -0.82
C VAL A 392 1.07 -47.31 -1.55
N ASP A 393 -0.24 -47.25 -1.79
CA ASP A 393 -0.92 -46.09 -2.38
C ASP A 393 -1.23 -44.97 -1.36
N GLN A 394 -0.79 -45.06 -0.10
CA GLN A 394 -0.98 -43.98 0.86
C GLN A 394 -0.17 -42.73 0.47
N ASN A 395 -0.84 -41.80 -0.20
CA ASN A 395 -0.25 -40.52 -0.60
C ASN A 395 -0.34 -39.45 0.51
N ASN A 396 -1.51 -39.30 1.15
CA ASN A 396 -1.80 -38.16 2.03
C ASN A 396 -1.63 -38.52 3.53
N PHE A 397 -1.00 -37.65 4.29
CA PHE A 397 -0.86 -37.73 5.75
C PHE A 397 -1.30 -36.40 6.36
N VAL A 398 -2.23 -36.44 7.31
CA VAL A 398 -2.91 -35.25 7.85
C VAL A 398 -2.61 -35.12 9.34
N LEU A 399 -2.25 -33.91 9.77
CA LEU A 399 -2.17 -33.50 11.17
C LEU A 399 -3.28 -32.47 11.45
N VAL A 400 -3.97 -32.63 12.58
CA VAL A 400 -5.01 -31.68 13.03
C VAL A 400 -4.57 -31.07 14.35
N PHE A 401 -4.49 -29.74 14.41
CA PHE A 401 -4.14 -28.98 15.60
C PHE A 401 -5.39 -28.57 16.41
N ASN A 402 -5.23 -28.34 17.71
CA ASN A 402 -6.32 -27.88 18.60
C ASN A 402 -6.77 -26.45 18.29
N GLU A 403 -5.92 -25.66 17.65
CA GLU A 403 -6.10 -24.22 17.41
C GLU A 403 -5.54 -23.77 16.06
N ASP A 404 -5.66 -22.47 15.77
CA ASP A 404 -5.31 -21.85 14.51
C ASP A 404 -3.80 -21.62 14.36
N MET A 405 -3.21 -22.18 13.31
CA MET A 405 -1.78 -22.17 13.04
C MET A 405 -1.34 -21.02 12.12
N ASP A 406 -0.04 -20.72 12.07
CA ASP A 406 0.52 -19.85 11.02
C ASP A 406 0.59 -20.62 9.70
N THR A 407 -0.43 -20.41 8.85
CA THR A 407 -0.56 -21.10 7.57
C THR A 407 0.46 -20.65 6.51
N ASN A 408 1.32 -19.66 6.79
CA ASN A 408 2.43 -19.29 5.92
C ASN A 408 3.59 -20.30 6.00
N LEU A 409 3.70 -21.03 7.13
CA LEU A 409 4.68 -22.09 7.31
C LEU A 409 4.19 -23.36 6.61
N THR A 410 4.98 -23.89 5.68
CA THR A 410 4.67 -25.14 4.94
C THR A 410 5.79 -26.17 5.09
N PRO A 411 6.08 -26.62 6.33
CA PRO A 411 7.22 -27.50 6.61
C PRO A 411 7.08 -28.89 5.96
N LEU A 412 8.19 -29.42 5.47
CA LEU A 412 8.29 -30.82 5.02
C LEU A 412 9.09 -31.62 6.06
N PRO A 413 8.67 -32.86 6.39
CA PRO A 413 9.40 -33.68 7.34
C PRO A 413 10.62 -34.35 6.69
N GLU A 414 11.57 -34.73 7.53
CA GLU A 414 12.58 -35.73 7.17
C GLU A 414 11.89 -37.10 7.06
N HIS A 415 12.13 -37.84 5.98
CA HIS A 415 11.69 -39.23 5.83
C HIS A 415 12.85 -40.18 6.14
N HIS A 416 12.70 -41.04 7.14
CA HIS A 416 13.74 -41.96 7.59
C HIS A 416 13.36 -43.43 7.37
N ASP A 417 14.33 -44.24 6.93
CA ASP A 417 14.22 -45.71 6.92
C ASP A 417 14.31 -46.23 8.37
N GLY A 418 13.20 -46.75 8.89
CA GLY A 418 13.12 -47.34 10.23
C GLY A 418 13.41 -48.85 10.25
N GLY A 419 13.70 -49.47 9.10
CA GLY A 419 14.02 -50.90 9.00
C GLY A 419 15.49 -51.24 9.25
N VAL A 420 16.38 -50.24 9.26
CA VAL A 420 17.84 -50.42 9.37
C VAL A 420 18.45 -49.62 10.53
N SER A 421 19.50 -50.18 11.13
CA SER A 421 20.24 -49.54 12.23
C SER A 421 20.77 -48.16 11.83
N GLY A 422 20.66 -47.18 12.73
CA GLY A 422 21.03 -45.79 12.49
C GLY A 422 19.92 -44.90 11.91
N ASN A 423 18.80 -45.48 11.46
CA ASN A 423 17.65 -44.77 10.88
C ASN A 423 18.03 -43.69 9.83
N PRO A 424 18.70 -44.04 8.72
CA PRO A 424 19.17 -43.07 7.74
C PRO A 424 18.02 -42.31 7.09
N ILE A 425 18.26 -41.03 6.80
CA ILE A 425 17.36 -40.21 5.99
C ILE A 425 17.37 -40.74 4.56
N ILE A 426 16.19 -40.88 3.95
CA ILE A 426 16.02 -41.09 2.52
C ILE A 426 15.31 -39.84 1.98
N PRO A 427 15.98 -38.98 1.20
CA PRO A 427 15.37 -37.79 0.63
C PRO A 427 14.15 -38.15 -0.23
N TRP A 428 13.04 -37.44 0.00
CA TRP A 428 11.78 -37.65 -0.71
C TRP A 428 11.38 -36.39 -1.47
N PRO A 429 11.97 -36.13 -2.66
CA PRO A 429 11.93 -34.82 -3.31
C PRO A 429 10.54 -34.42 -3.83
N THR A 430 9.62 -35.38 -3.99
CA THR A 430 8.25 -35.14 -4.46
C THR A 430 7.27 -34.73 -3.34
N MET A 431 7.70 -34.70 -2.07
CA MET A 431 6.83 -34.35 -0.96
C MET A 431 6.35 -32.89 -1.03
N THR A 432 5.08 -32.70 -0.69
CA THR A 432 4.44 -31.38 -0.64
C THR A 432 3.64 -31.23 0.63
N GLY A 433 3.58 -30.01 1.16
CA GLY A 433 2.92 -29.66 2.41
C GLY A 433 1.92 -28.54 2.20
N THR A 434 0.70 -28.72 2.69
CA THR A 434 -0.44 -27.83 2.38
C THR A 434 -1.38 -27.70 3.58
N TRP A 435 -1.78 -26.49 3.92
CA TRP A 435 -2.91 -26.25 4.82
C TRP A 435 -4.22 -26.41 4.05
N THR A 436 -5.14 -27.22 4.57
CA THR A 436 -6.51 -27.34 4.02
C THR A 436 -7.48 -26.40 4.71
N ASP A 437 -7.19 -26.02 5.95
CA ASP A 437 -7.80 -24.96 6.75
C ASP A 437 -6.77 -24.45 7.77
N ALA A 438 -7.15 -23.56 8.69
CA ALA A 438 -6.22 -22.99 9.69
C ALA A 438 -5.68 -23.99 10.74
N ARG A 439 -6.21 -25.22 10.82
CA ARG A 439 -5.86 -26.24 11.83
C ARG A 439 -5.47 -27.58 11.23
N THR A 440 -5.73 -27.80 9.94
CA THR A 440 -5.52 -29.09 9.28
C THR A 440 -4.39 -28.99 8.26
N TYR A 441 -3.25 -29.61 8.58
CA TYR A 441 -2.09 -29.69 7.71
C TYR A 441 -2.02 -31.03 7.00
N LYS A 442 -1.81 -31.01 5.68
CA LYS A 442 -1.73 -32.20 4.83
C LYS A 442 -0.39 -32.26 4.10
N ILE A 443 0.33 -33.34 4.37
CA ILE A 443 1.53 -33.80 3.67
C ILE A 443 1.08 -34.74 2.56
N SER A 444 1.65 -34.61 1.35
CA SER A 444 1.41 -35.55 0.23
C SER A 444 2.76 -36.04 -0.30
N THR A 445 2.98 -37.35 -0.37
CA THR A 445 4.24 -37.96 -0.86
C THR A 445 4.41 -37.86 -2.37
N ASN A 446 3.29 -37.76 -3.10
CA ASN A 446 3.18 -37.69 -4.56
C ASN A 446 3.90 -38.84 -5.30
N SER A 447 4.03 -39.99 -4.64
CA SER A 447 4.48 -41.26 -5.21
C SER A 447 3.99 -42.40 -4.31
N LYS A 448 3.87 -43.61 -4.87
CA LYS A 448 3.70 -44.82 -4.06
C LYS A 448 4.84 -44.98 -3.06
N LEU A 449 4.52 -45.54 -1.91
CA LEU A 449 5.48 -45.97 -0.89
C LEU A 449 6.07 -47.34 -1.26
N PRO A 450 7.28 -47.69 -0.78
CA PRO A 450 7.86 -49.01 -0.99
C PRO A 450 7.11 -50.08 -0.18
N GLU A 451 7.15 -51.34 -0.59
CA GLU A 451 6.47 -52.44 0.11
C GLU A 451 7.24 -52.90 1.36
N TRP A 452 6.49 -53.32 2.38
CA TRP A 452 7.02 -53.76 3.69
C TRP A 452 7.99 -52.77 4.35
N HIS A 453 7.92 -51.50 3.95
CA HIS A 453 8.79 -50.41 4.36
C HIS A 453 8.38 -49.90 5.73
N THR A 454 9.25 -50.06 6.73
CA THR A 454 9.12 -49.41 8.03
C THR A 454 9.79 -48.04 7.93
N PHE A 455 9.06 -46.96 8.16
CA PHE A 455 9.58 -45.60 8.07
C PHE A 455 8.98 -44.67 9.11
N TYR A 456 9.51 -43.46 9.19
CA TYR A 456 8.85 -42.39 9.91
C TYR A 456 9.07 -41.03 9.25
N PHE A 457 8.08 -40.15 9.43
CA PHE A 457 8.25 -38.72 9.22
C PHE A 457 8.69 -38.05 10.52
N LEU A 458 9.66 -37.15 10.42
CA LEU A 458 10.21 -36.39 11.53
C LEU A 458 10.13 -34.89 11.23
N PHE A 459 9.41 -34.15 12.07
CA PHE A 459 9.43 -32.69 12.12
C PHE A 459 10.14 -32.22 13.38
N ASN A 460 10.68 -31.00 13.37
CA ASN A 460 10.95 -30.25 14.59
C ASN A 460 9.65 -29.71 15.19
N ASP A 461 9.62 -29.51 16.50
CA ASP A 461 8.50 -28.83 17.15
C ASP A 461 8.38 -27.35 16.72
N THR A 462 9.49 -26.73 16.31
CA THR A 462 9.56 -25.38 15.73
C THR A 462 9.11 -25.27 14.28
N ASP A 463 8.91 -26.39 13.57
CA ASP A 463 8.47 -26.36 12.16
C ASP A 463 7.02 -25.85 12.03
N PHE A 464 6.25 -25.96 13.12
CA PHE A 464 4.88 -25.50 13.24
C PHE A 464 4.78 -24.51 14.41
N THR A 465 4.18 -23.34 14.15
CA THR A 465 3.78 -22.40 15.20
C THR A 465 2.33 -21.98 15.04
N ASP A 466 1.71 -21.54 16.12
CA ASP A 466 0.47 -20.76 16.05
C ASP A 466 0.70 -19.38 15.41
N LYS A 467 -0.37 -18.59 15.30
CA LYS A 467 -0.33 -17.20 14.80
C LYS A 467 0.47 -16.24 15.69
N ALA A 468 0.65 -16.54 16.98
CA ALA A 468 1.41 -15.72 17.93
C ALA A 468 2.91 -16.04 17.93
N GLY A 469 3.30 -17.22 17.44
CA GLY A 469 4.67 -17.75 17.43
C GLY A 469 4.96 -18.76 18.55
N ASN A 470 3.95 -19.37 19.17
CA ASN A 470 4.16 -20.51 20.07
C ASN A 470 4.38 -21.77 19.22
N LYS A 471 5.47 -22.50 19.51
CA LYS A 471 5.80 -23.76 18.86
C LYS A 471 4.92 -24.90 19.37
N VAL A 472 4.76 -25.95 18.57
CA VAL A 472 3.91 -27.10 18.93
C VAL A 472 4.43 -27.84 20.17
N ALA A 473 3.52 -28.34 21.00
CA ALA A 473 3.76 -29.09 22.21
C ALA A 473 2.84 -30.33 22.32
N GLY A 474 2.79 -30.91 23.53
CA GLY A 474 1.88 -32.01 23.86
C GLY A 474 2.42 -33.40 23.52
N ALA A 475 1.54 -34.40 23.57
CA ALA A 475 1.92 -35.83 23.57
C ALA A 475 2.59 -36.32 22.26
N PHE A 476 2.42 -35.60 21.16
CA PHE A 476 3.10 -35.90 19.89
C PHE A 476 4.54 -35.39 19.82
N VAL A 477 4.94 -34.48 20.74
CA VAL A 477 6.29 -33.90 20.79
C VAL A 477 7.14 -34.65 21.81
N VAL A 478 8.21 -35.28 21.34
CA VAL A 478 9.21 -35.96 22.16
C VAL A 478 10.59 -35.44 21.77
N SER A 479 11.37 -34.96 22.75
CA SER A 479 12.71 -34.40 22.51
C SER A 479 12.76 -33.31 21.42
N ASN A 480 11.78 -32.38 21.45
CA ASN A 480 11.60 -31.30 20.46
C ASN A 480 11.34 -31.76 19.01
N LYS A 481 10.87 -33.00 18.83
CA LYS A 481 10.52 -33.56 17.51
C LYS A 481 9.10 -34.14 17.51
N ILE A 482 8.40 -34.02 16.38
CA ILE A 482 7.15 -34.76 16.11
C ILE A 482 7.51 -35.96 15.24
N LYS A 483 7.33 -37.17 15.77
CA LYS A 483 7.67 -38.42 15.07
C LYS A 483 6.43 -39.24 14.73
N LEU A 484 6.20 -39.49 13.44
CA LEU A 484 5.07 -40.27 12.93
C LEU A 484 5.58 -41.57 12.32
N ASN A 485 5.43 -42.70 13.03
CA ASN A 485 5.95 -44.00 12.56
C ASN A 485 4.90 -44.72 11.70
N TYR A 486 5.33 -45.40 10.64
CA TYR A 486 4.47 -46.11 9.70
C TYR A 486 5.14 -47.39 9.20
N ARG A 487 4.35 -48.38 8.79
CA ARG A 487 4.81 -49.53 8.01
C ARG A 487 3.82 -49.87 6.91
N THR A 488 4.33 -50.12 5.70
CA THR A 488 3.51 -50.55 4.56
C THR A 488 3.32 -52.06 4.47
N VAL A 489 2.32 -52.48 3.71
CA VAL A 489 2.10 -53.87 3.27
C VAL A 489 2.65 -54.10 1.86
N VAL A 490 2.32 -55.26 1.28
CA VAL A 490 2.56 -55.61 -0.12
C VAL A 490 1.57 -54.87 -1.04
N GLU A 491 1.96 -54.60 -2.27
CA GLU A 491 1.07 -54.15 -3.34
C GLU A 491 -0.02 -55.21 -3.63
N THR A 492 -1.22 -54.76 -3.96
CA THR A 492 -2.37 -55.60 -4.31
C THR A 492 -2.64 -55.67 -5.81
N LYS A 493 -2.06 -54.75 -6.59
CA LYS A 493 -2.00 -54.82 -8.06
C LYS A 493 -1.30 -56.12 -8.48
N VAL A 494 -2.02 -56.99 -9.19
CA VAL A 494 -1.44 -58.21 -9.76
C VAL A 494 -0.53 -57.85 -10.93
N THR A 495 0.75 -58.18 -10.82
CA THR A 495 1.68 -58.17 -11.97
C THR A 495 1.44 -59.41 -12.83
N LEU A 496 1.25 -59.19 -14.14
CA LEU A 496 1.23 -60.24 -15.15
C LEU A 496 2.67 -60.56 -15.58
N ILE A 497 2.97 -61.84 -15.75
CA ILE A 497 4.29 -62.33 -16.16
C ILE A 497 4.38 -62.27 -17.69
N SER A 498 5.44 -61.65 -18.20
CA SER A 498 5.80 -61.69 -19.63
C SER A 498 6.40 -63.04 -20.00
N ASP A 499 6.29 -63.44 -21.27
CA ASP A 499 7.19 -64.44 -21.88
C ASP A 499 8.66 -64.10 -21.55
N THR A 500 9.42 -65.08 -21.06
CA THR A 500 10.84 -64.90 -20.70
C THR A 500 11.78 -65.17 -21.87
N ALA A 501 11.23 -65.31 -23.08
CA ALA A 501 11.89 -65.69 -24.33
C ALA A 501 12.57 -67.07 -24.30
N GLN A 502 12.41 -67.86 -23.24
CA GLN A 502 13.09 -69.15 -23.11
C GLN A 502 12.59 -70.13 -24.19
N THR A 503 13.45 -70.52 -25.13
CA THR A 503 13.11 -71.41 -26.27
C THR A 503 13.46 -72.88 -26.06
N THR A 504 13.99 -73.26 -24.90
CA THR A 504 14.36 -74.65 -24.55
C THR A 504 14.06 -74.95 -23.08
N CYS A 505 13.52 -76.14 -22.80
CA CYS A 505 13.31 -76.66 -21.45
C CYS A 505 14.52 -77.47 -20.97
N TYR A 506 14.77 -77.49 -19.67
CA TYR A 506 15.92 -78.14 -19.05
C TYR A 506 15.53 -79.09 -17.92
N ASP A 507 16.30 -80.16 -17.71
CA ASP A 507 16.17 -81.02 -16.54
C ASP A 507 16.85 -80.40 -15.30
N ALA A 508 16.71 -81.06 -14.13
CA ALA A 508 17.32 -80.61 -12.88
C ALA A 508 18.87 -80.65 -12.87
N SER A 509 19.50 -81.19 -13.92
CA SER A 509 20.96 -81.19 -14.13
C SER A 509 21.40 -80.18 -15.20
N GLY A 510 20.47 -79.40 -15.77
CA GLY A 510 20.74 -78.40 -16.81
C GLY A 510 20.84 -78.97 -18.23
N ASN A 511 20.46 -80.23 -18.47
CA ASN A 511 20.42 -80.78 -19.83
C ASN A 511 19.12 -80.39 -20.53
N ALA A 512 19.19 -80.10 -21.83
CA ALA A 512 17.99 -79.83 -22.63
C ALA A 512 17.04 -81.05 -22.66
N THR A 513 15.74 -80.80 -22.49
CA THR A 513 14.68 -81.81 -22.46
C THR A 513 13.46 -81.35 -23.26
N ALA A 514 12.51 -82.26 -23.51
CA ALA A 514 11.27 -81.93 -24.20
C ALA A 514 10.35 -81.05 -23.34
N CYS A 515 9.81 -79.98 -23.93
CA CYS A 515 8.95 -79.05 -23.20
C CYS A 515 7.52 -79.54 -22.94
N ALA A 516 7.02 -80.52 -23.69
CA ALA A 516 5.64 -80.99 -23.53
C ALA A 516 5.43 -81.63 -22.14
N SER A 517 4.43 -81.14 -21.40
CA SER A 517 4.11 -81.50 -20.02
C SER A 517 5.23 -81.25 -19.01
N SER A 518 6.12 -80.30 -19.28
CA SER A 518 7.23 -79.92 -18.38
C SER A 518 6.82 -78.88 -17.34
N GLY A 519 5.79 -78.08 -17.61
CA GLY A 519 5.40 -76.91 -16.81
C GLY A 519 6.41 -75.76 -16.85
N GLN A 520 7.43 -75.81 -17.71
CA GLN A 520 8.43 -74.77 -17.88
C GLN A 520 7.96 -73.70 -18.87
N ASP A 521 8.52 -72.50 -18.79
CA ASP A 521 8.08 -71.33 -19.57
C ASP A 521 8.07 -71.59 -21.08
N SER A 522 9.04 -72.34 -21.59
CA SER A 522 9.15 -72.69 -23.00
C SER A 522 8.05 -73.66 -23.51
N GLU A 523 7.27 -74.29 -22.62
CA GLU A 523 6.02 -74.95 -23.00
C GLU A 523 4.91 -73.94 -23.37
N LEU A 524 4.96 -72.74 -22.79
CA LEU A 524 3.93 -71.70 -22.87
C LEU A 524 4.18 -70.68 -24.00
N SER A 525 4.58 -71.16 -25.18
CA SER A 525 4.90 -70.42 -26.42
C SER A 525 3.81 -69.45 -26.99
N VAL A 526 2.74 -69.19 -26.24
CA VAL A 526 1.63 -68.28 -26.58
C VAL A 526 1.56 -67.07 -25.62
N MET A 527 2.43 -67.02 -24.60
CA MET A 527 2.53 -65.87 -23.70
C MET A 527 3.07 -64.64 -24.47
N PRO A 528 2.51 -63.44 -24.27
CA PRO A 528 3.00 -62.25 -24.93
C PRO A 528 4.31 -61.74 -24.27
N TYR A 529 5.35 -61.51 -25.08
CA TYR A 529 6.50 -60.72 -24.65
C TYR A 529 6.09 -59.24 -24.51
N GLY A 530 6.10 -58.73 -23.28
CA GLY A 530 5.45 -57.46 -22.94
C GLY A 530 6.24 -56.20 -23.29
N LEU A 531 7.57 -56.28 -23.38
CA LEU A 531 8.41 -55.09 -23.51
C LEU A 531 8.59 -54.62 -24.97
N GLY A 532 8.26 -53.36 -25.23
CA GLY A 532 8.58 -52.71 -26.49
C GLY A 532 10.07 -52.45 -26.69
N LEU A 533 10.43 -52.01 -27.90
CA LEU A 533 11.69 -51.32 -28.15
C LEU A 533 11.67 -49.92 -27.48
N PRO A 534 12.85 -49.34 -27.18
CA PRO A 534 12.95 -47.97 -26.70
C PRO A 534 12.20 -46.98 -27.59
N THR A 535 11.46 -46.07 -26.97
CA THR A 535 10.61 -45.08 -27.63
C THR A 535 10.55 -43.78 -26.81
N THR A 536 9.75 -42.82 -27.23
CA THR A 536 9.51 -41.56 -26.51
C THR A 536 8.02 -41.24 -26.51
N ASN A 537 7.57 -40.43 -25.54
CA ASN A 537 6.23 -39.86 -25.58
C ASN A 537 6.21 -38.55 -26.40
N PRO A 538 5.10 -38.22 -27.08
CA PRO A 538 4.95 -36.94 -27.79
C PRO A 538 5.25 -35.74 -26.86
N GLY A 539 6.07 -34.81 -27.33
CA GLY A 539 6.53 -33.65 -26.55
C GLY A 539 7.82 -33.87 -25.74
N TYR A 540 8.27 -35.11 -25.56
CA TYR A 540 9.45 -35.46 -24.74
C TYR A 540 10.48 -36.28 -25.53
N PRO A 541 11.10 -35.71 -26.59
CA PRO A 541 11.97 -36.44 -27.51
C PRO A 541 13.31 -36.90 -26.90
N ASN A 542 13.72 -36.33 -25.76
CA ASN A 542 14.97 -36.69 -25.07
C ASN A 542 14.75 -37.78 -24.01
N ASP A 543 13.51 -38.01 -23.59
CA ASP A 543 13.18 -38.88 -22.46
C ASP A 543 12.86 -40.29 -22.95
N ARG A 544 13.92 -41.10 -23.10
CA ARG A 544 13.78 -42.46 -23.62
C ARG A 544 13.14 -43.40 -22.60
N ILE A 545 12.06 -44.04 -23.04
CA ILE A 545 11.25 -44.96 -22.26
C ILE A 545 11.05 -46.29 -22.99
N THR A 546 10.86 -47.34 -22.21
CA THR A 546 10.54 -48.69 -22.67
C THR A 546 9.17 -49.05 -22.12
N LYS A 547 8.21 -49.37 -22.99
CA LYS A 547 6.82 -49.62 -22.57
C LYS A 547 6.61 -51.11 -22.31
N ASP A 548 6.08 -51.45 -21.14
CA ASP A 548 5.53 -52.77 -20.86
C ASP A 548 4.04 -52.75 -21.24
N THR A 549 3.71 -53.49 -22.29
CA THR A 549 2.36 -53.60 -22.86
C THR A 549 1.51 -54.67 -22.18
N VAL A 550 2.11 -55.55 -21.36
CA VAL A 550 1.43 -56.60 -20.60
C VAL A 550 0.94 -56.04 -19.25
N ASN A 551 1.78 -55.28 -18.55
CA ASN A 551 1.42 -54.64 -17.27
C ASN A 551 0.91 -53.19 -17.43
N ASN A 552 0.94 -52.63 -18.65
CA ASN A 552 0.65 -51.23 -18.94
C ASN A 552 1.44 -50.28 -18.02
N THR A 553 2.76 -50.46 -17.99
CA THR A 553 3.71 -49.61 -17.23
C THR A 553 4.81 -49.08 -18.16
N ILE A 554 5.54 -48.07 -17.69
CA ILE A 554 6.60 -47.41 -18.44
C ILE A 554 7.90 -47.49 -17.64
N TRP A 555 8.95 -48.01 -18.27
CA TRP A 555 10.30 -48.09 -17.69
C TRP A 555 11.20 -47.01 -18.28
N LYS A 556 12.13 -46.46 -17.49
CA LYS A 556 13.18 -45.58 -18.02
C LYS A 556 14.20 -46.47 -18.77
N THR A 557 14.45 -46.20 -20.05
CA THR A 557 15.32 -47.06 -20.87
C THR A 557 16.77 -47.06 -20.38
N CYS A 558 17.26 -45.91 -19.92
CA CYS A 558 18.65 -45.76 -19.47
C CYS A 558 18.79 -45.85 -17.95
N PRO A 559 19.89 -46.44 -17.43
CA PRO A 559 20.12 -46.54 -15.99
C PRO A 559 20.31 -45.15 -15.33
N PRO A 560 20.35 -45.08 -14.00
CA PRO A 560 20.69 -43.86 -13.27
C PRO A 560 22.01 -43.26 -13.75
N THR A 561 22.07 -41.95 -13.91
CA THR A 561 23.23 -41.20 -14.48
C THR A 561 23.51 -41.45 -15.97
N TYR A 562 22.61 -42.08 -16.72
CA TYR A 562 22.75 -42.30 -18.16
C TYR A 562 21.57 -41.70 -18.95
N VAL A 563 21.89 -41.16 -20.12
CA VAL A 563 20.98 -40.54 -21.10
C VAL A 563 21.07 -41.27 -22.44
N TRP A 564 20.05 -41.10 -23.29
CA TRP A 564 19.99 -41.76 -24.59
C TRP A 564 20.77 -40.98 -25.64
N SER A 565 21.72 -41.64 -26.33
CA SER A 565 22.50 -41.06 -27.42
C SER A 565 22.91 -42.14 -28.43
N GLY A 566 22.86 -41.82 -29.73
CA GLY A 566 23.34 -42.73 -30.78
C GLY A 566 22.64 -44.10 -30.86
N GLY A 567 21.43 -44.25 -30.29
CA GLY A 567 20.72 -45.53 -30.24
C GLY A 567 21.06 -46.42 -29.03
N THR A 568 21.83 -45.90 -28.07
CA THR A 568 22.23 -46.59 -26.84
C THR A 568 22.17 -45.64 -25.64
N CYS A 569 22.38 -46.17 -24.44
CA CYS A 569 22.56 -45.36 -23.24
C CYS A 569 24.04 -45.02 -23.03
N VAL A 570 24.32 -43.73 -22.79
CA VAL A 570 25.66 -43.21 -22.50
C VAL A 570 25.65 -42.48 -21.15
N GLN A 571 26.79 -42.48 -20.45
CA GLN A 571 26.87 -41.83 -19.14
C GLN A 571 26.77 -40.31 -19.30
N ASP A 572 25.92 -39.69 -18.50
CA ASP A 572 25.70 -38.26 -18.46
C ASP A 572 26.65 -37.61 -17.46
N THR A 573 27.70 -36.99 -17.99
CA THR A 573 28.69 -36.20 -17.24
C THR A 573 28.43 -34.69 -17.33
N VAL A 574 27.24 -34.29 -17.80
CA VAL A 574 26.87 -32.88 -18.03
C VAL A 574 25.80 -32.41 -17.04
N ASP A 575 24.78 -33.21 -16.77
CA ASP A 575 23.76 -32.85 -15.77
C ASP A 575 24.35 -32.82 -14.34
N PRO A 576 24.20 -31.71 -13.58
CA PRO A 576 24.81 -31.59 -12.26
C PRO A 576 24.35 -32.64 -11.23
N TYR A 577 23.11 -33.13 -11.32
CA TYR A 577 22.60 -34.15 -10.40
C TYR A 577 23.17 -35.54 -10.75
N ASN A 578 23.23 -35.88 -12.04
CA ASN A 578 23.91 -37.08 -12.51
C ASN A 578 25.41 -37.07 -12.16
N VAL A 579 26.09 -35.93 -12.36
CA VAL A 579 27.51 -35.74 -11.96
C VAL A 579 27.70 -35.91 -10.44
N ALA A 580 26.80 -35.36 -9.61
CA ALA A 580 26.86 -35.53 -8.16
C ALA A 580 26.68 -37.00 -7.75
N LEU A 581 25.77 -37.74 -8.38
CA LEU A 581 25.61 -39.19 -8.14
C LEU A 581 26.83 -39.99 -8.60
N ILE A 582 27.42 -39.68 -9.75
CA ILE A 582 28.66 -40.32 -10.22
C ILE A 582 29.81 -40.08 -9.23
N ALA A 583 29.93 -38.87 -8.67
CA ALA A 583 30.98 -38.52 -7.72
C ALA A 583 30.85 -39.25 -6.36
N ARG A 584 29.68 -39.80 -6.03
CA ARG A 584 29.46 -40.62 -4.81
C ARG A 584 29.99 -42.05 -4.95
N ASN A 585 30.39 -42.47 -6.15
CA ASN A 585 30.95 -43.79 -6.42
C ASN A 585 32.36 -43.96 -5.81
N THR A 586 32.53 -44.88 -4.88
CA THR A 586 33.81 -45.13 -4.18
C THR A 586 34.77 -46.01 -4.99
N GLY A 587 35.07 -45.60 -6.23
CA GLY A 587 36.19 -46.11 -7.02
C GLY A 587 35.96 -47.39 -7.83
N SER A 588 34.73 -47.88 -7.98
CA SER A 588 34.48 -49.14 -8.70
C SER A 588 34.41 -49.02 -10.24
N GLY A 589 34.45 -47.81 -10.81
CA GLY A 589 34.27 -47.56 -12.25
C GLY A 589 32.83 -47.78 -12.77
N VAL A 590 32.01 -48.55 -12.05
CA VAL A 590 30.55 -48.70 -12.23
C VAL A 590 29.86 -48.11 -11.01
N LEU A 591 28.75 -47.40 -11.21
CA LEU A 591 28.00 -46.73 -10.14
C LEU A 591 27.42 -47.76 -9.13
N ASP A 592 27.64 -47.51 -7.84
CA ASP A 592 27.07 -48.28 -6.73
C ASP A 592 26.20 -47.35 -5.88
N LEU A 593 24.88 -47.51 -6.00
CA LEU A 593 23.86 -46.72 -5.30
C LEU A 593 23.39 -47.43 -4.04
N THR A 594 23.18 -46.67 -2.96
CA THR A 594 22.37 -47.20 -1.85
C THR A 594 20.91 -47.34 -2.29
N TRP A 595 20.12 -48.08 -1.52
CA TRP A 595 18.68 -48.16 -1.76
C TRP A 595 17.98 -46.80 -1.64
N GLY A 596 18.42 -45.96 -0.69
CA GLY A 596 17.90 -44.61 -0.52
C GLY A 596 18.15 -43.74 -1.75
N ASP A 597 19.38 -43.79 -2.29
CA ASP A 597 19.74 -43.05 -3.52
C ASP A 597 18.97 -43.54 -4.74
N SER A 598 18.66 -44.84 -4.78
CA SER A 598 17.88 -45.46 -5.85
C SER A 598 16.41 -45.05 -5.81
N LEU A 599 15.84 -44.94 -4.60
CA LEU A 599 14.49 -44.42 -4.39
C LEU A 599 14.43 -42.93 -4.75
N GLU A 600 15.37 -42.13 -4.23
CA GLU A 600 15.48 -40.70 -4.52
C GLU A 600 15.60 -40.47 -6.04
N TYR A 601 16.51 -41.17 -6.73
CA TYR A 601 16.73 -41.01 -8.16
C TYR A 601 15.44 -41.22 -8.97
N CYS A 602 14.68 -42.29 -8.69
CA CYS A 602 13.42 -42.53 -9.40
C CYS A 602 12.36 -41.48 -9.04
N LEU A 603 12.33 -40.96 -7.80
CA LEU A 603 11.42 -39.89 -7.40
C LEU A 603 11.76 -38.55 -8.09
N GLN A 604 13.05 -38.22 -8.29
CA GLN A 604 13.49 -37.01 -9.00
C GLN A 604 12.97 -36.94 -10.45
N LEU A 605 12.75 -38.09 -11.10
CA LEU A 605 12.17 -38.14 -12.45
C LEU A 605 10.78 -37.48 -12.51
N ASN A 606 10.03 -37.43 -11.41
CA ASN A 606 8.73 -36.74 -11.33
C ASN A 606 8.86 -35.20 -11.35
N LEU A 607 10.06 -34.68 -11.08
CA LEU A 607 10.38 -33.24 -11.09
C LEU A 607 11.06 -32.79 -12.39
N ALA A 608 11.45 -33.72 -13.27
CA ALA A 608 12.05 -33.42 -14.57
C ALA A 608 11.13 -32.55 -15.46
N ASN A 609 11.70 -31.95 -16.51
CA ASN A 609 10.99 -31.09 -17.46
C ASN A 609 10.20 -29.96 -16.78
N SER A 610 10.87 -29.19 -15.91
CA SER A 610 10.25 -28.11 -15.12
C SER A 610 9.03 -28.57 -14.30
N GLY A 611 9.12 -29.77 -13.72
CA GLY A 611 8.02 -30.37 -12.96
C GLY A 611 6.87 -30.89 -13.81
N ALA A 612 7.06 -31.16 -15.11
CA ALA A 612 6.12 -31.95 -15.91
C ALA A 612 6.31 -33.46 -15.74
N GLY A 613 7.49 -33.89 -15.27
CA GLY A 613 7.89 -35.28 -15.13
C GLY A 613 8.62 -35.83 -16.35
N PHE A 614 9.45 -36.86 -16.16
CA PHE A 614 10.21 -37.52 -17.22
C PHE A 614 9.25 -38.24 -18.17
N ALA A 615 9.44 -38.04 -19.48
CA ALA A 615 8.51 -38.43 -20.54
C ALA A 615 7.06 -37.91 -20.36
N GLY A 616 6.87 -36.84 -19.57
CA GLY A 616 5.57 -36.27 -19.20
C GLY A 616 4.81 -37.04 -18.12
N VAL A 617 5.49 -37.92 -17.38
CA VAL A 617 4.89 -38.83 -16.40
C VAL A 617 5.41 -38.53 -14.99
N LYS A 618 4.52 -38.60 -13.98
CA LYS A 618 4.78 -38.21 -12.58
C LYS A 618 4.57 -39.33 -11.56
N THR A 619 4.57 -40.58 -12.02
CA THR A 619 4.38 -41.79 -11.23
C THR A 619 5.68 -42.59 -11.11
N TRP A 620 6.84 -41.99 -11.43
CA TRP A 620 8.14 -42.63 -11.38
C TRP A 620 8.53 -43.03 -9.96
N ARG A 621 8.90 -44.30 -9.82
CA ARG A 621 9.24 -44.96 -8.57
C ARG A 621 10.21 -46.11 -8.83
N LEU A 622 10.74 -46.67 -7.75
CA LEU A 622 11.45 -47.94 -7.79
C LEU A 622 10.42 -49.09 -7.95
N PRO A 623 10.66 -50.08 -8.83
CA PRO A 623 9.72 -51.17 -9.08
C PRO A 623 9.62 -52.11 -7.88
N THR A 624 8.44 -52.70 -7.68
CA THR A 624 8.30 -53.86 -6.79
C THR A 624 9.11 -55.05 -7.33
N LEU A 625 9.39 -56.02 -6.46
CA LEU A 625 10.04 -57.27 -6.83
C LEU A 625 9.24 -58.01 -7.90
N SER A 626 7.90 -58.04 -7.79
CA SER A 626 7.01 -58.64 -8.79
C SER A 626 7.12 -57.95 -10.14
N GLU A 627 7.08 -56.61 -10.18
CA GLU A 627 7.24 -55.83 -11.42
C GLU A 627 8.62 -56.03 -12.06
N GLN A 628 9.69 -56.13 -11.27
CA GLN A 628 11.03 -56.36 -11.80
C GLN A 628 11.26 -57.81 -12.23
N MET A 629 10.65 -58.80 -11.58
CA MET A 629 10.65 -60.19 -12.05
C MET A 629 9.89 -60.35 -13.37
N GLY A 630 8.79 -59.60 -13.56
CA GLY A 630 7.95 -59.66 -14.77
C GLY A 630 8.61 -59.19 -16.07
N ILE A 631 9.81 -58.61 -16.00
CA ILE A 631 10.58 -58.12 -17.17
C ILE A 631 11.88 -58.90 -17.43
N LEU A 632 12.14 -59.98 -16.70
CA LEU A 632 13.33 -60.80 -16.90
C LEU A 632 13.14 -61.78 -18.07
N ILE A 633 14.19 -61.97 -18.86
CA ILE A 633 14.31 -63.04 -19.85
C ILE A 633 15.32 -64.09 -19.37
N TYR A 634 15.20 -65.31 -19.88
CA TYR A 634 16.13 -66.43 -19.61
C TYR A 634 16.80 -66.99 -20.87
N GLU A 635 16.53 -66.39 -22.04
CA GLU A 635 17.27 -66.68 -23.27
C GLU A 635 18.52 -65.80 -23.39
N GLY A 636 19.66 -66.41 -23.71
CA GLY A 636 20.94 -65.73 -23.88
C GLY A 636 22.08 -66.70 -24.16
N SER A 637 23.21 -66.18 -24.64
CA SER A 637 24.48 -66.92 -24.74
C SER A 637 25.36 -66.71 -23.50
N LEU A 638 25.07 -65.70 -22.69
CA LEU A 638 25.86 -65.30 -21.53
C LEU A 638 24.98 -65.15 -20.29
N GLY A 639 25.52 -65.53 -19.12
CA GLY A 639 24.78 -65.69 -17.88
C GLY A 639 24.22 -64.42 -17.22
N TYR A 640 24.32 -63.27 -17.88
CA TYR A 640 23.93 -61.93 -17.39
C TYR A 640 23.00 -61.18 -18.36
N GLU A 641 22.51 -61.81 -19.42
CA GLU A 641 21.70 -61.18 -20.48
C GLU A 641 20.20 -61.02 -20.13
N THR A 642 19.82 -61.36 -18.90
CA THR A 642 18.45 -61.49 -18.40
C THR A 642 17.63 -60.19 -18.27
N VAL A 643 18.26 -59.02 -18.39
CA VAL A 643 17.53 -57.76 -18.64
C VAL A 643 17.57 -57.50 -20.15
N PRO A 644 16.43 -57.51 -20.87
CA PRO A 644 16.43 -57.58 -22.33
C PRO A 644 17.24 -56.47 -23.01
N GLY A 645 18.33 -56.84 -23.69
CA GLY A 645 19.24 -55.89 -24.34
C GLY A 645 18.62 -55.09 -25.47
N SER A 646 17.58 -55.62 -26.12
CA SER A 646 16.77 -54.96 -27.16
C SER A 646 15.88 -53.85 -26.59
N SER A 647 15.25 -54.10 -25.44
CA SER A 647 14.38 -53.17 -24.72
C SER A 647 15.14 -52.19 -23.82
N PHE A 648 16.37 -52.53 -23.42
CA PHE A 648 17.29 -51.68 -22.65
C PHE A 648 18.73 -51.65 -23.25
N PRO A 649 18.93 -51.01 -24.43
CA PRO A 649 20.24 -50.91 -25.07
C PRO A 649 21.26 -50.08 -24.27
N GLY A 650 22.49 -50.57 -24.12
CA GLY A 650 23.53 -49.91 -23.32
C GLY A 650 23.30 -49.92 -21.80
N PHE A 651 22.24 -50.59 -21.33
CA PHE A 651 22.04 -50.82 -19.90
C PHE A 651 23.14 -51.76 -19.38
N ILE A 652 23.68 -51.45 -18.19
CA ILE A 652 24.88 -52.09 -17.65
C ILE A 652 24.54 -53.52 -17.21
N ARG A 653 25.09 -54.54 -17.87
CA ARG A 653 24.86 -55.96 -17.58
C ARG A 653 26.18 -56.73 -17.50
N ASN A 654 26.51 -57.25 -16.32
CA ASN A 654 27.55 -58.24 -16.06
C ASN A 654 27.27 -58.95 -14.73
N ASP A 655 28.05 -59.99 -14.43
CA ASP A 655 27.89 -60.90 -13.28
C ASP A 655 27.95 -60.21 -11.89
N TYR A 656 28.30 -58.93 -11.82
CA TYR A 656 28.45 -58.14 -10.59
C TYR A 656 27.45 -56.99 -10.45
N GLN A 657 26.56 -56.72 -11.43
CA GLN A 657 25.48 -55.74 -11.24
C GLN A 657 24.30 -56.32 -10.48
N ARG A 658 23.63 -55.44 -9.73
CA ARG A 658 22.35 -55.70 -9.09
C ARG A 658 21.40 -54.54 -9.28
N TYR A 659 20.11 -54.80 -9.17
CA TYR A 659 19.06 -53.79 -9.24
C TYR A 659 18.23 -53.80 -7.97
N TRP A 660 18.04 -52.62 -7.38
CA TRP A 660 17.19 -52.45 -6.22
C TRP A 660 15.70 -52.51 -6.60
N THR A 661 14.91 -53.12 -5.72
CA THR A 661 13.44 -53.08 -5.73
C THR A 661 12.92 -52.21 -4.58
N SER A 662 11.66 -51.79 -4.67
CA SER A 662 10.92 -51.14 -3.58
C SER A 662 10.44 -52.13 -2.51
N THR A 663 10.65 -53.44 -2.68
CA THR A 663 10.15 -54.49 -1.78
C THR A 663 11.15 -54.83 -0.68
N ASN A 664 10.85 -54.53 0.58
CA ASN A 664 11.75 -54.79 1.71
C ASN A 664 11.67 -56.22 2.26
N ALA A 665 12.80 -56.93 2.34
CA ALA A 665 12.86 -58.26 2.91
C ALA A 665 12.44 -58.26 4.39
N VAL A 666 11.60 -59.23 4.75
CA VAL A 666 11.05 -59.45 6.09
C VAL A 666 11.55 -60.77 6.67
N SER A 667 11.97 -60.77 7.93
CA SER A 667 12.45 -61.99 8.59
C SER A 667 11.28 -62.85 9.09
N ALA A 668 11.19 -64.10 8.64
CA ALA A 668 10.39 -65.11 9.32
C ALA A 668 11.17 -65.64 10.53
N SER A 669 10.72 -65.33 11.75
CA SER A 669 11.24 -66.00 12.94
C SER A 669 10.60 -67.39 13.08
N THR A 670 11.45 -68.43 13.06
CA THR A 670 11.17 -69.87 13.24
C THR A 670 10.33 -70.62 12.18
N ALA A 671 11.04 -71.35 11.33
CA ALA A 671 10.82 -72.78 11.05
C ALA A 671 9.40 -73.30 10.72
N ASN A 672 8.83 -72.88 9.58
CA ASN A 672 8.29 -73.78 8.54
C ASN A 672 7.90 -72.96 7.29
N GLY A 673 7.58 -73.65 6.19
CA GLY A 673 7.36 -73.04 4.87
C GLY A 673 6.29 -71.96 4.83
N ILE A 674 6.48 -70.98 3.92
CA ILE A 674 5.63 -69.79 3.76
C ILE A 674 4.21 -70.21 3.35
N VAL A 675 3.24 -70.05 4.24
CA VAL A 675 1.80 -70.13 3.92
C VAL A 675 1.03 -69.11 4.75
N GLY A 676 0.29 -68.20 4.11
CA GLY A 676 -0.71 -67.38 4.78
C GLY A 676 -0.19 -66.23 5.67
N THR A 677 -1.10 -65.71 6.50
CA THR A 677 -1.08 -64.36 7.11
C THR A 677 -0.09 -64.12 8.25
N ASP A 678 0.87 -65.01 8.48
CA ASP A 678 1.78 -64.98 9.63
C ASP A 678 3.02 -64.07 9.46
N LEU A 679 2.85 -62.89 8.83
CA LEU A 679 3.81 -61.77 8.90
C LEU A 679 3.80 -61.05 10.28
N GLY A 680 3.24 -61.70 11.30
CA GLY A 680 2.87 -61.11 12.59
C GLY A 680 3.97 -61.05 13.65
N ASN A 681 5.11 -61.71 13.48
CA ASN A 681 6.12 -61.81 14.54
C ASN A 681 7.38 -60.94 14.32
N GLY A 682 7.25 -59.67 14.70
CA GLY A 682 8.38 -58.88 15.23
C GLY A 682 9.20 -58.02 14.27
N ALA A 683 8.81 -56.75 14.13
CA ALA A 683 9.64 -55.54 13.98
C ALA A 683 10.71 -55.42 12.85
N ASN A 684 10.98 -56.47 12.07
CA ASN A 684 12.26 -56.63 11.40
C ASN A 684 12.14 -56.81 9.88
N ALA A 685 11.99 -55.69 9.18
CA ALA A 685 12.23 -55.60 7.74
C ALA A 685 13.66 -55.10 7.50
N TRP A 686 14.63 -56.02 7.37
CA TRP A 686 16.07 -55.68 7.30
C TRP A 686 16.55 -55.25 5.91
N GLY A 687 15.62 -55.12 4.95
CA GLY A 687 15.80 -54.22 3.80
C GLY A 687 15.52 -54.81 2.42
N SER A 688 15.28 -53.90 1.48
CA SER A 688 15.05 -54.12 0.04
C SER A 688 15.75 -55.32 -0.58
N TRP A 689 14.98 -56.05 -1.38
CA TRP A 689 15.51 -57.06 -2.29
C TRP A 689 16.28 -56.41 -3.43
N GLN A 690 17.36 -57.08 -3.81
CA GLN A 690 18.13 -56.86 -5.02
C GLN A 690 17.94 -58.07 -5.93
N ILE A 691 17.66 -57.83 -7.20
CA ILE A 691 17.81 -58.83 -8.25
C ILE A 691 19.21 -58.69 -8.83
N SER A 692 19.93 -59.81 -8.91
CA SER A 692 21.23 -59.94 -9.57
C SER A 692 21.19 -61.19 -10.44
N VAL A 693 21.97 -61.25 -11.51
CA VAL A 693 22.02 -62.44 -12.36
C VAL A 693 23.47 -62.82 -12.61
N PHE A 694 23.74 -64.10 -12.39
CA PHE A 694 25.08 -64.68 -12.39
C PHE A 694 25.01 -66.07 -13.02
N GLY A 695 25.89 -66.36 -13.98
CA GLY A 695 26.04 -67.71 -14.53
C GLY A 695 24.77 -68.34 -15.14
N GLY A 696 23.79 -67.53 -15.55
CA GLY A 696 22.52 -67.98 -16.12
C GLY A 696 21.36 -68.10 -15.12
N GLY A 697 21.59 -67.81 -13.83
CA GLY A 697 20.56 -67.85 -12.79
C GLY A 697 20.20 -66.48 -12.21
N THR A 698 18.92 -66.25 -11.91
CA THR A 698 18.48 -65.10 -11.11
C THR A 698 18.75 -65.34 -9.63
N HIS A 699 19.62 -64.51 -9.05
CA HIS A 699 19.97 -64.51 -7.64
C HIS A 699 19.33 -63.33 -6.91
N ILE A 700 18.34 -63.59 -6.06
CA ILE A 700 17.66 -62.60 -5.24
C ILE A 700 18.35 -62.52 -3.86
N ASN A 701 18.76 -61.33 -3.42
CA ASN A 701 19.40 -61.11 -2.11
C ASN A 701 18.88 -59.82 -1.45
N SER A 702 18.76 -59.76 -0.12
CA SER A 702 18.36 -58.53 0.61
C SER A 702 19.52 -57.54 0.78
N LYS A 703 19.24 -56.32 1.28
CA LYS A 703 20.28 -55.37 1.76
C LYS A 703 21.32 -56.12 2.60
N GLY A 704 22.61 -55.96 2.28
CA GLY A 704 23.74 -56.43 3.11
C GLY A 704 24.81 -57.29 2.45
N LYS A 705 24.54 -58.02 1.36
CA LYS A 705 25.59 -58.80 0.65
C LYS A 705 26.35 -57.95 -0.39
N ALA A 706 27.30 -57.13 0.07
CA ALA A 706 28.13 -56.28 -0.81
C ALA A 706 29.28 -57.02 -1.53
N THR A 707 29.68 -58.21 -1.05
CA THR A 707 30.81 -58.99 -1.60
C THR A 707 30.33 -60.17 -2.44
N SER A 708 31.02 -60.44 -3.55
CA SER A 708 30.82 -61.66 -4.34
C SER A 708 31.48 -62.88 -3.69
N TRP A 709 31.21 -64.04 -4.29
CA TRP A 709 31.76 -65.32 -3.83
C TRP A 709 33.26 -65.42 -4.20
N ASP A 710 33.65 -64.77 -5.31
CA ASP A 710 35.04 -64.56 -5.73
C ASP A 710 35.60 -63.26 -5.14
N TRP A 711 36.09 -63.34 -3.90
CA TRP A 711 36.83 -62.26 -3.27
C TRP A 711 38.09 -61.91 -4.10
N PRO A 712 38.36 -60.64 -4.44
CA PRO A 712 37.87 -59.43 -3.76
C PRO A 712 36.68 -58.72 -4.45
N ASN A 713 36.07 -59.28 -5.49
CA ASN A 713 35.09 -58.57 -6.30
C ASN A 713 33.82 -58.25 -5.50
N ARG A 714 33.34 -57.00 -5.61
CA ARG A 714 32.11 -56.52 -4.98
C ARG A 714 30.95 -56.48 -5.98
N TYR A 715 29.74 -56.60 -5.46
CA TYR A 715 28.54 -56.33 -6.24
C TYR A 715 28.25 -54.83 -6.21
N ASN A 716 27.95 -54.24 -7.36
CA ASN A 716 27.52 -52.85 -7.48
C ASN A 716 26.02 -52.80 -7.74
N ALA A 717 25.31 -51.94 -7.01
CA ALA A 717 23.86 -51.82 -7.09
C ALA A 717 23.43 -50.58 -7.90
N LEU A 718 22.43 -50.77 -8.75
CA LEU A 718 21.80 -49.74 -9.58
C LEU A 718 20.30 -49.73 -9.32
N ALA A 719 19.60 -48.78 -9.95
CA ALA A 719 18.14 -48.76 -9.98
C ALA A 719 17.63 -49.04 -11.39
N MET A 720 16.44 -49.65 -11.49
CA MET A 720 15.55 -49.46 -12.63
C MET A 720 14.40 -48.58 -12.12
N CYS A 721 13.88 -47.67 -12.95
CA CYS A 721 12.73 -46.85 -12.56
C CYS A 721 11.54 -47.23 -13.44
N ILE A 722 10.38 -47.36 -12.80
CA ILE A 722 9.09 -47.68 -13.40
C ILE A 722 8.10 -46.55 -13.10
N ALA A 723 7.12 -46.36 -13.97
CA ALA A 723 5.96 -45.49 -13.79
C ALA A 723 4.68 -46.23 -14.17
N ASP A 724 3.61 -45.97 -13.40
CA ASP A 724 2.22 -46.38 -13.67
C ASP A 724 1.53 -45.43 -14.67
#